data_AF-A0A842W2J0-F1
#
_entry.id   AF-A0A842W2J0-F1
#
_cell.length_a   1.000
_cell.length_b   1.000
_cell.length_c   1.000
_cell.angle_alpha   90.00
_cell.angle_beta   90.00
_cell.angle_gamma   90.00
#
_symmetry.space_group_name_H-M   'P 1'
#
loop_
_entity.id
_entity.type
_entity.pdbx_description
1 polymer ?
#
loop_
_entity_poly.entity_id
_entity_poly.type
_entity_poly.pdbx_seq_one_letter_code
_entity_poly.pdbx_strand_id
1 'polypeptide(L)'
;MIEKNLPRKNQSLLLIFVLLFGVFFISGLIIKQEEVQGAIGLVVKWQFDGSGNFVDGGTPIAADINQDGNIEVLVGDYDGNFWCLDKNGNELWQVYSGGHINKRASIADIDKDHEVEILFASEYGTSNNTIFCLDSSGDTEWSYSVYDFDGAIGLALGDLDGDGYLEAVFGADSRNVYCLNHDGTVANGWPYHHSDNVDFEFIPAIADIDDDPELEVLIPGTIGLFCLSHVGNLQWIYDDYDDACLAPIINDIDNDGKLEIIYENGPSDKLWVVEGGSSSATLDWSYDTGGSGWYCSPAVANLDADDNMEIVVTSKSEKAYILDGSGSIQGDPISFDEASRGSPTIADLDGDGDYEIVLTKTEDSAPPVEDSLRIYSHTGDLIVSYDCGDVNSGTTIVDIDNDGIYEILISSSIGDTVYCLDITGVTQSGDAPWYTDHGTLFNNGWMDSDSDLVDDLTEDFYGTSPSDADSDDDGLTDGEEVINFGCDPMDADSDDDDLDDYEEIMTYQTDPSDTDSDDDTYSDWEEVTVGTDPNDPADNPGVDTDGDGLPDCEETNGVYEPSNPYADGSGYLYTDPTEPDSDFDGLPDYEEVYLGEDNYYTNPNDPDSDGDELDDNEEINGVYEPDNPYADGSGNLYTNPNEADSDGDSIDDKEEIFLGSDNYYTDPNATDSDGDGLDDLEEVTEGSDTYETDPTDPDSDDDDLTDGEEQSCGTDPNDEDYDGDGLLDGEEVNTYGTSPTDDDHDDDGLLDGEEVNTHQTDPTDPDSDDDGLDDQEEVTSGSDGYLTDPTDSDSDADGLEDGEEQTYATDPTDPDTDADGYSDYTEVTEGTDPTDPLDYPETPTTTPPPETTTPPETSTTPSSTKKGDFLKTFVTLVSLLTITAISLVISKRKRK
;
A
#
# COMPACT_ATOMS: atom_id res chain seq x y z
N MET A 1 -42.98 -41.60 -17.10
CA MET A 1 -42.34 -42.71 -17.87
C MET A 1 -43.24 -43.98 -17.93
N ILE A 2 -44.42 -43.95 -18.55
CA ILE A 2 -45.30 -45.16 -18.71
C ILE A 2 -45.93 -45.20 -20.11
N GLU A 3 -45.14 -45.57 -21.12
CA GLU A 3 -45.57 -45.67 -22.53
C GLU A 3 -45.22 -47.04 -23.13
N LYS A 4 -45.86 -48.11 -22.61
CA LYS A 4 -46.24 -49.34 -23.33
C LYS A 4 -47.17 -50.20 -22.47
N ASN A 5 -48.11 -50.91 -23.13
CA ASN A 5 -49.03 -51.91 -22.56
C ASN A 5 -50.26 -51.41 -21.75
N LEU A 6 -50.91 -50.32 -22.18
CA LEU A 6 -52.32 -50.05 -21.85
C LEU A 6 -53.18 -50.10 -23.14
N PRO A 7 -54.35 -50.79 -23.15
CA PRO A 7 -55.18 -50.89 -24.34
C PRO A 7 -55.90 -49.56 -24.65
N ARG A 8 -56.06 -49.27 -25.96
CA ARG A 8 -56.59 -48.01 -26.54
C ARG A 8 -57.98 -47.53 -26.09
N LYS A 9 -58.63 -48.18 -25.11
CA LYS A 9 -59.87 -47.67 -24.49
C LYS A 9 -59.65 -46.83 -23.23
N ASN A 10 -58.46 -46.85 -22.62
CA ASN A 10 -58.22 -46.19 -21.34
C ASN A 10 -57.45 -44.85 -21.45
N GLN A 11 -56.77 -44.57 -22.57
CA GLN A 11 -56.01 -43.31 -22.73
C GLN A 11 -56.93 -42.06 -22.70
N SER A 12 -58.16 -42.15 -23.20
CA SER A 12 -59.14 -41.06 -23.11
C SER A 12 -59.68 -40.81 -21.70
N LEU A 13 -59.55 -41.77 -20.77
CA LEU A 13 -60.01 -41.60 -19.39
C LEU A 13 -58.94 -40.94 -18.51
N LEU A 14 -57.66 -41.26 -18.76
CA LEU A 14 -56.54 -40.67 -18.04
C LEU A 14 -56.39 -39.17 -18.34
N LEU A 15 -56.55 -38.77 -19.61
CA LEU A 15 -56.49 -37.36 -20.01
C LEU A 15 -57.62 -36.52 -19.37
N ILE A 16 -58.80 -37.10 -19.20
CA ILE A 16 -59.93 -36.46 -18.50
C ILE A 16 -59.67 -36.37 -16.99
N PHE A 17 -58.96 -37.33 -16.39
CA PHE A 17 -58.60 -37.28 -14.97
C PHE A 17 -57.58 -36.17 -14.66
N VAL A 18 -56.58 -35.99 -15.52
CA VAL A 18 -55.58 -34.91 -15.38
C VAL A 18 -56.23 -33.53 -15.58
N LEU A 19 -57.08 -33.38 -16.61
CA LEU A 19 -57.79 -32.12 -16.89
C LEU A 19 -58.89 -31.76 -15.87
N LEU A 20 -59.37 -32.70 -15.04
CA LEU A 20 -60.32 -32.40 -13.97
C LEU A 20 -59.66 -32.02 -12.64
N PHE A 21 -58.47 -32.53 -12.34
CA PHE A 21 -57.72 -32.09 -11.16
C PHE A 21 -57.08 -30.70 -11.35
N GLY A 22 -56.52 -30.41 -12.53
CA GLY A 22 -55.92 -29.12 -12.85
C GLY A 22 -56.90 -27.93 -12.94
N VAL A 23 -58.21 -28.14 -12.78
CA VAL A 23 -59.24 -27.08 -12.80
C VAL A 23 -59.83 -26.83 -11.40
N PHE A 24 -59.83 -27.83 -10.51
CA PHE A 24 -60.31 -27.67 -9.13
C PHE A 24 -59.33 -26.92 -8.21
N PHE A 25 -58.04 -26.84 -8.57
CA PHE A 25 -57.07 -25.98 -7.88
C PHE A 25 -57.14 -24.50 -8.29
N ILE A 26 -57.85 -24.15 -9.38
CA ILE A 26 -57.96 -22.77 -9.91
C ILE A 26 -59.42 -22.26 -9.84
N SER A 27 -60.18 -22.77 -8.86
CA SER A 27 -61.56 -22.34 -8.58
C SER A 27 -61.97 -22.64 -7.12
N GLY A 28 -61.01 -22.53 -6.20
CA GLY A 28 -61.11 -23.02 -4.81
C GLY A 28 -61.15 -21.94 -3.72
N LEU A 29 -60.46 -20.81 -3.89
CA LEU A 29 -60.51 -19.68 -2.94
C LEU A 29 -60.31 -18.36 -3.70
N ILE A 30 -61.40 -17.61 -3.88
CA ILE A 30 -61.39 -16.15 -4.02
C ILE A 30 -62.48 -15.64 -3.08
N ILE A 31 -62.16 -15.74 -1.78
CA ILE A 31 -62.64 -14.72 -0.85
C ILE A 31 -61.87 -13.47 -1.24
N LYS A 32 -62.55 -12.33 -1.39
CA LYS A 32 -61.87 -11.05 -1.56
C LYS A 32 -61.39 -10.60 -0.18
N GLN A 33 -60.31 -11.22 0.28
CA GLN A 33 -59.39 -10.53 1.16
C GLN A 33 -58.85 -9.36 0.36
N GLU A 34 -58.84 -8.18 0.95
CA GLU A 34 -58.04 -7.08 0.45
C GLU A 34 -56.64 -7.36 0.98
N GLU A 35 -55.67 -7.49 0.07
CA GLU A 35 -54.26 -7.47 0.44
C GLU A 35 -54.01 -6.07 1.03
N VAL A 36 -53.81 -6.04 2.34
CA VAL A 36 -53.11 -4.97 3.02
C VAL A 36 -51.63 -5.33 2.87
N GLN A 37 -50.83 -4.41 2.34
CA GLN A 37 -49.37 -4.40 2.52
C GLN A 37 -49.13 -3.65 3.84
N GLY A 38 -48.14 -4.07 4.64
CA GLY A 38 -47.99 -3.64 6.05
C GLY A 38 -48.96 -4.41 6.95
N ALA A 39 -48.51 -5.56 7.46
CA ALA A 39 -49.26 -6.41 8.39
C ALA A 39 -48.33 -7.48 9.00
N ILE A 40 -47.55 -7.07 10.00
CA ILE A 40 -46.63 -7.89 10.81
C ILE A 40 -47.29 -9.21 11.26
N GLY A 41 -46.55 -10.31 11.19
CA GLY A 41 -46.99 -11.64 11.59
C GLY A 41 -45.89 -12.45 12.27
N LEU A 42 -46.12 -12.95 13.48
CA LEU A 42 -45.12 -13.70 14.25
C LEU A 42 -45.15 -15.21 13.97
N VAL A 43 -43.97 -15.82 13.75
CA VAL A 43 -43.79 -17.28 13.67
C VAL A 43 -42.66 -17.74 14.61
N VAL A 44 -42.55 -19.04 14.90
CA VAL A 44 -41.46 -19.55 15.74
C VAL A 44 -40.26 -19.90 14.87
N LYS A 45 -39.13 -19.17 15.03
CA LYS A 45 -37.84 -19.50 14.43
C LYS A 45 -37.29 -20.76 15.11
N TRP A 46 -37.17 -20.71 16.45
CA TRP A 46 -36.84 -21.87 17.30
C TRP A 46 -37.43 -21.77 18.72
N GLN A 47 -37.30 -22.85 19.50
CA GLN A 47 -37.68 -22.88 20.93
C GLN A 47 -36.77 -23.82 21.73
N PHE A 48 -36.36 -23.40 22.92
CA PHE A 48 -35.42 -24.12 23.79
C PHE A 48 -36.09 -24.68 25.06
N ASP A 49 -35.94 -25.98 25.30
CA ASP A 49 -36.41 -26.72 26.51
C ASP A 49 -35.18 -27.23 27.27
N GLY A 50 -34.62 -26.37 28.13
CA GLY A 50 -33.60 -26.75 29.11
C GLY A 50 -34.16 -27.53 30.31
N SER A 51 -35.49 -27.69 30.39
CA SER A 51 -36.23 -28.32 31.50
C SER A 51 -36.01 -27.69 32.89
N GLY A 52 -35.61 -26.40 32.94
CA GLY A 52 -35.61 -25.53 34.12
C GLY A 52 -36.74 -24.49 34.05
N ASN A 53 -37.07 -23.84 35.17
CA ASN A 53 -38.11 -22.82 35.22
C ASN A 53 -37.63 -21.45 34.67
N PHE A 54 -37.80 -21.23 33.37
CA PHE A 54 -37.53 -19.94 32.71
C PHE A 54 -38.62 -18.87 32.98
N VAL A 55 -39.82 -19.26 33.43
CA VAL A 55 -40.96 -18.34 33.59
C VAL A 55 -40.73 -17.32 34.71
N ASP A 56 -40.09 -17.76 35.78
CA ASP A 56 -39.63 -16.91 36.90
C ASP A 56 -38.12 -16.57 36.75
N GLY A 57 -37.54 -16.81 35.57
CA GLY A 57 -36.14 -16.58 35.23
C GLY A 57 -35.83 -15.13 34.82
N GLY A 58 -34.63 -14.92 34.28
CA GLY A 58 -34.24 -13.63 33.71
C GLY A 58 -34.91 -13.32 32.36
N THR A 59 -34.95 -12.03 32.01
CA THR A 59 -35.11 -11.62 30.59
C THR A 59 -33.91 -12.18 29.82
N PRO A 60 -34.11 -12.90 28.68
CA PRO A 60 -33.01 -13.31 27.82
C PRO A 60 -32.25 -12.10 27.29
N ILE A 61 -30.95 -12.23 27.04
CA ILE A 61 -30.14 -11.21 26.36
C ILE A 61 -29.46 -11.84 25.15
N ALA A 62 -29.10 -10.99 24.19
CA ALA A 62 -28.50 -11.41 22.93
C ALA A 62 -27.40 -10.43 22.55
N ALA A 63 -26.25 -10.98 22.15
CA ALA A 63 -25.04 -10.30 21.71
C ALA A 63 -24.16 -11.35 21.01
N ASP A 64 -23.27 -10.96 20.10
CA ASP A 64 -22.10 -11.80 19.83
C ASP A 64 -21.19 -11.70 21.06
N ILE A 65 -20.87 -12.84 21.68
CA ILE A 65 -19.99 -12.89 22.86
C ILE A 65 -18.62 -13.49 22.56
N ASN A 66 -18.37 -13.88 21.31
CA ASN A 66 -17.19 -14.64 20.89
C ASN A 66 -16.51 -14.10 19.62
N GLN A 67 -17.05 -13.02 19.05
CA GLN A 67 -16.56 -12.30 17.87
C GLN A 67 -16.41 -13.23 16.65
N ASP A 68 -17.43 -14.05 16.37
CA ASP A 68 -17.51 -14.91 15.18
C ASP A 68 -18.63 -14.52 14.19
N GLY A 69 -19.22 -13.33 14.38
CA GLY A 69 -20.27 -12.74 13.54
C GLY A 69 -21.65 -13.34 13.79
N ASN A 70 -21.86 -13.99 14.95
CA ASN A 70 -23.10 -14.69 15.26
C ASN A 70 -23.61 -14.29 16.65
N ILE A 71 -24.90 -13.95 16.71
CA ILE A 71 -25.56 -13.60 17.97
C ILE A 71 -25.82 -14.85 18.83
N GLU A 72 -25.21 -14.88 20.01
CA GLU A 72 -25.55 -15.79 21.10
C GLU A 72 -26.79 -15.32 21.86
N VAL A 73 -27.49 -16.26 22.51
CA VAL A 73 -28.57 -15.95 23.46
C VAL A 73 -28.24 -16.50 24.85
N LEU A 74 -28.12 -15.59 25.80
CA LEU A 74 -27.82 -15.87 27.21
C LEU A 74 -29.08 -15.75 28.07
N VAL A 75 -29.32 -16.73 28.95
CA VAL A 75 -30.54 -16.77 29.77
C VAL A 75 -30.35 -17.55 31.08
N GLY A 76 -30.85 -16.97 32.18
CA GLY A 76 -30.89 -17.58 33.51
C GLY A 76 -32.25 -18.17 33.87
N ASP A 77 -32.26 -19.35 34.48
CA ASP A 77 -33.48 -19.98 35.01
C ASP A 77 -33.57 -19.99 36.54
N TYR A 78 -34.80 -20.14 37.05
CA TYR A 78 -35.10 -20.16 38.48
C TYR A 78 -34.66 -21.48 39.18
N ASP A 79 -34.23 -22.52 38.45
CA ASP A 79 -33.60 -23.71 39.06
C ASP A 79 -32.08 -23.51 39.28
N GLY A 80 -31.51 -22.44 38.72
CA GLY A 80 -30.15 -21.96 38.96
C GLY A 80 -29.14 -22.32 37.87
N ASN A 81 -29.63 -22.64 36.66
CA ASN A 81 -28.79 -22.80 35.48
C ASN A 81 -28.75 -21.47 34.70
N PHE A 82 -27.57 -21.06 34.27
CA PHE A 82 -27.36 -20.06 33.23
C PHE A 82 -26.97 -20.81 31.95
N TRP A 83 -27.53 -20.39 30.81
CA TRP A 83 -27.41 -21.07 29.52
C TRP A 83 -26.91 -20.10 28.47
N CYS A 84 -26.04 -20.58 27.58
CA CYS A 84 -25.69 -19.92 26.32
C CYS A 84 -26.16 -20.77 25.14
N LEU A 85 -26.83 -20.14 24.18
CA LEU A 85 -27.43 -20.78 23.00
C LEU A 85 -26.88 -20.12 21.72
N ASP A 86 -26.65 -20.91 20.67
CA ASP A 86 -26.38 -20.37 19.34
C ASP A 86 -27.63 -19.68 18.74
N LYS A 87 -27.45 -18.93 17.64
CA LYS A 87 -28.57 -18.31 16.90
C LYS A 87 -29.67 -19.26 16.39
N ASN A 88 -29.47 -20.58 16.48
CA ASN A 88 -30.45 -21.61 16.14
C ASN A 88 -31.15 -22.23 17.38
N GLY A 89 -30.85 -21.75 18.59
CA GLY A 89 -31.40 -22.23 19.85
C GLY A 89 -30.78 -23.52 20.38
N ASN A 90 -29.55 -23.88 19.98
CA ASN A 90 -28.81 -25.03 20.50
C ASN A 90 -27.89 -24.62 21.66
N GLU A 91 -27.88 -25.41 22.74
CA GLU A 91 -26.94 -25.29 23.86
C GLU A 91 -25.47 -25.29 23.39
N LEU A 92 -24.77 -24.17 23.57
CA LEU A 92 -23.32 -24.05 23.46
C LEU A 92 -22.66 -24.46 24.78
N TRP A 93 -23.03 -23.77 25.87
CA TRP A 93 -22.56 -24.06 27.22
C TRP A 93 -23.62 -23.78 28.31
N GLN A 94 -23.36 -24.30 29.53
CA GLN A 94 -24.31 -24.27 30.65
C GLN A 94 -23.56 -24.19 31.99
N VAL A 95 -23.82 -23.14 32.78
CA VAL A 95 -23.23 -22.91 34.11
C VAL A 95 -24.26 -23.12 35.21
N TYR A 96 -23.95 -23.91 36.24
CA TYR A 96 -24.85 -24.13 37.38
C TYR A 96 -24.41 -23.31 38.59
N SER A 97 -25.03 -22.13 38.75
CA SER A 97 -24.75 -21.20 39.86
C SER A 97 -25.27 -21.74 41.21
N GLY A 98 -26.38 -22.49 41.18
CA GLY A 98 -26.95 -23.22 42.32
C GLY A 98 -27.91 -22.43 43.22
N GLY A 99 -28.10 -21.14 42.94
CA GLY A 99 -29.19 -20.29 43.42
C GLY A 99 -30.04 -19.80 42.24
N HIS A 100 -31.23 -19.25 42.51
CA HIS A 100 -32.16 -18.74 41.50
C HIS A 100 -31.51 -17.62 40.67
N ILE A 101 -31.74 -17.61 39.35
CA ILE A 101 -31.36 -16.51 38.46
C ILE A 101 -32.64 -15.93 37.87
N ASN A 102 -33.06 -14.76 38.36
CA ASN A 102 -34.38 -14.17 38.16
C ASN A 102 -34.33 -12.70 37.67
N LYS A 103 -33.18 -12.32 37.09
CA LYS A 103 -32.92 -11.00 36.49
C LYS A 103 -32.13 -11.14 35.20
N ARG A 104 -32.18 -10.09 34.37
CA ARG A 104 -31.29 -9.87 33.22
C ARG A 104 -29.83 -9.87 33.71
N ALA A 105 -28.92 -10.44 32.94
CA ALA A 105 -27.48 -10.31 33.17
C ALA A 105 -26.96 -9.04 32.48
N SER A 106 -25.81 -8.54 32.92
CA SER A 106 -25.07 -7.46 32.25
C SER A 106 -23.95 -8.07 31.41
N ILE A 107 -23.62 -7.46 30.27
CA ILE A 107 -22.48 -7.82 29.42
C ILE A 107 -21.72 -6.53 29.08
N ALA A 108 -20.40 -6.58 29.18
CA ALA A 108 -19.45 -5.63 28.57
C ALA A 108 -18.05 -6.25 28.69
N ASP A 109 -17.08 -5.79 27.90
CA ASP A 109 -15.67 -5.90 28.30
C ASP A 109 -15.49 -5.00 29.55
N ILE A 110 -15.15 -5.58 30.70
CA ILE A 110 -14.95 -4.80 31.95
C ILE A 110 -13.47 -4.57 32.30
N ASP A 111 -12.56 -5.31 31.65
CA ASP A 111 -11.14 -5.50 31.99
C ASP A 111 -10.18 -4.99 30.89
N LYS A 112 -10.76 -4.52 29.76
CA LYS A 112 -10.16 -4.05 28.50
C LYS A 112 -9.10 -5.01 27.96
N ASP A 113 -9.52 -6.27 27.76
CA ASP A 113 -8.76 -7.34 27.09
C ASP A 113 -9.33 -7.75 25.72
N HIS A 114 -10.45 -7.14 25.32
CA HIS A 114 -11.21 -7.31 24.07
C HIS A 114 -12.04 -8.60 23.96
N GLU A 115 -12.26 -9.36 25.06
CA GLU A 115 -13.41 -10.27 25.18
C GLU A 115 -14.50 -9.66 26.09
N VAL A 116 -15.70 -10.26 26.16
CA VAL A 116 -16.83 -9.71 26.95
C VAL A 116 -17.19 -10.55 28.18
N GLU A 117 -17.28 -9.89 29.33
CA GLU A 117 -17.65 -10.50 30.60
C GLU A 117 -19.16 -10.57 30.78
N ILE A 118 -19.64 -11.71 31.28
CA ILE A 118 -21.07 -11.94 31.54
C ILE A 118 -21.34 -11.95 33.05
N LEU A 119 -21.97 -10.88 33.55
CA LEU A 119 -22.20 -10.65 34.97
C LEU A 119 -23.64 -10.92 35.38
N PHE A 120 -23.84 -11.82 36.36
CA PHE A 120 -25.18 -12.12 36.88
C PHE A 120 -25.22 -12.46 38.38
N ALA A 121 -26.38 -12.23 39.00
CA ALA A 121 -26.63 -12.58 40.38
C ALA A 121 -27.29 -13.97 40.53
N SER A 122 -26.88 -14.72 41.56
CA SER A 122 -27.43 -16.02 41.93
C SER A 122 -27.94 -16.01 43.37
N GLU A 123 -29.24 -16.26 43.54
CA GLU A 123 -29.95 -16.11 44.81
C GLU A 123 -30.18 -17.46 45.52
N TYR A 124 -29.50 -17.66 46.65
CA TYR A 124 -29.67 -18.81 47.54
C TYR A 124 -30.73 -18.55 48.64
N GLY A 125 -31.57 -17.51 48.47
CA GLY A 125 -32.42 -16.93 49.50
C GLY A 125 -31.62 -16.53 50.75
N THR A 126 -32.15 -16.86 51.93
CA THR A 126 -31.61 -16.46 53.25
C THR A 126 -30.16 -16.90 53.63
N SER A 127 -29.31 -17.37 52.71
CA SER A 127 -27.86 -17.49 52.94
C SER A 127 -26.98 -17.69 51.68
N ASN A 128 -25.99 -16.81 51.50
CA ASN A 128 -24.86 -16.92 50.56
C ASN A 128 -25.18 -16.70 49.07
N ASN A 129 -25.89 -15.63 48.76
CA ASN A 129 -26.13 -15.19 47.38
C ASN A 129 -24.82 -14.66 46.77
N THR A 130 -24.63 -14.81 45.46
CA THR A 130 -23.32 -14.62 44.81
C THR A 130 -23.47 -13.95 43.46
N ILE A 131 -22.66 -12.91 43.21
CA ILE A 131 -22.41 -12.39 41.86
C ILE A 131 -21.38 -13.28 41.19
N PHE A 132 -21.61 -13.64 39.93
CA PHE A 132 -20.68 -14.34 39.06
C PHE A 132 -20.25 -13.40 37.94
N CYS A 133 -18.98 -13.50 37.54
CA CYS A 133 -18.46 -13.03 36.27
C CYS A 133 -17.97 -14.26 35.50
N LEU A 134 -18.31 -14.35 34.21
CA LEU A 134 -17.89 -15.43 33.31
C LEU A 134 -17.20 -14.84 32.09
N ASP A 135 -16.26 -15.60 31.52
CA ASP A 135 -15.75 -15.37 30.17
C ASP A 135 -16.78 -15.77 29.08
N SER A 136 -16.50 -15.40 27.83
CA SER A 136 -17.22 -15.81 26.61
C SER A 136 -17.49 -17.33 26.51
N SER A 137 -16.57 -18.14 27.05
CA SER A 137 -16.63 -19.60 27.09
C SER A 137 -17.46 -20.17 28.26
N GLY A 138 -17.97 -19.32 29.15
CA GLY A 138 -18.75 -19.67 30.32
C GLY A 138 -17.93 -20.27 31.49
N ASP A 139 -16.60 -20.19 31.48
CA ASP A 139 -15.77 -20.51 32.65
C ASP A 139 -15.78 -19.33 33.62
N THR A 140 -15.67 -19.59 34.93
CA THR A 140 -15.84 -18.55 35.96
C THR A 140 -14.52 -17.86 36.29
N GLU A 141 -14.35 -16.68 35.70
CA GLU A 141 -13.40 -15.62 36.05
C GLU A 141 -13.32 -15.39 37.58
N TRP A 142 -14.36 -14.74 38.13
CA TRP A 142 -14.47 -14.43 39.55
C TRP A 142 -15.91 -14.54 40.06
N SER A 143 -16.04 -14.54 41.40
CA SER A 143 -17.35 -14.55 42.04
C SER A 143 -17.32 -13.93 43.44
N TYR A 144 -18.33 -13.11 43.73
CA TYR A 144 -18.42 -12.32 44.97
C TYR A 144 -19.68 -12.68 45.77
N SER A 145 -19.50 -13.42 46.87
CA SER A 145 -20.60 -13.85 47.74
C SER A 145 -20.93 -12.83 48.85
N VAL A 146 -22.18 -12.36 48.88
CA VAL A 146 -22.72 -11.46 49.90
C VAL A 146 -23.52 -12.23 50.96
N TYR A 147 -23.57 -11.69 52.17
CA TYR A 147 -24.29 -12.27 53.31
C TYR A 147 -25.55 -11.47 53.65
N ASP A 148 -26.69 -12.17 53.73
CA ASP A 148 -27.99 -11.66 54.24
C ASP A 148 -28.70 -10.66 53.29
N PHE A 149 -29.22 -11.17 52.15
CA PHE A 149 -30.28 -10.54 51.35
C PHE A 149 -31.30 -11.61 50.87
N ASP A 150 -32.53 -11.19 50.51
CA ASP A 150 -33.75 -11.98 50.27
C ASP A 150 -34.55 -11.33 49.10
N GLY A 151 -33.84 -10.90 48.04
CA GLY A 151 -34.33 -10.08 46.93
C GLY A 151 -33.50 -10.22 45.64
N ALA A 152 -34.05 -9.77 44.51
CA ALA A 152 -33.59 -10.11 43.16
C ALA A 152 -32.72 -9.02 42.50
N ILE A 153 -31.40 -9.15 42.66
CA ILE A 153 -30.39 -8.22 42.13
C ILE A 153 -30.20 -8.38 40.62
N GLY A 154 -30.18 -7.27 39.88
CA GLY A 154 -29.42 -7.11 38.64
C GLY A 154 -28.33 -6.05 38.84
N LEU A 155 -27.37 -5.99 37.92
CA LEU A 155 -26.17 -5.17 38.04
C LEU A 155 -26.22 -3.96 37.09
N ALA A 156 -25.35 -3.00 37.36
CA ALA A 156 -25.11 -1.78 36.63
C ALA A 156 -23.59 -1.67 36.40
N LEU A 157 -23.14 -1.37 35.19
CA LEU A 157 -21.72 -1.25 34.81
C LEU A 157 -21.34 0.21 34.51
N GLY A 158 -20.07 0.58 34.73
CA GLY A 158 -19.51 1.88 34.34
C GLY A 158 -18.23 2.25 35.11
N ASP A 159 -17.30 2.99 34.50
CA ASP A 159 -16.08 3.47 35.18
C ASP A 159 -16.44 4.49 36.30
N LEU A 160 -16.16 4.13 37.56
CA LEU A 160 -16.54 4.92 38.75
C LEU A 160 -15.33 5.42 39.56
N ASP A 161 -14.08 5.12 39.20
CA ASP A 161 -12.91 5.83 39.77
C ASP A 161 -11.93 6.49 38.77
N GLY A 162 -12.26 6.41 37.47
CA GLY A 162 -11.66 7.15 36.36
C GLY A 162 -10.34 6.53 35.89
N ASP A 163 -10.27 5.20 35.88
CA ASP A 163 -9.05 4.44 35.52
C ASP A 163 -9.14 3.61 34.23
N GLY A 164 -10.32 3.60 33.58
CA GLY A 164 -10.55 2.99 32.26
C GLY A 164 -11.17 1.59 32.30
N TYR A 165 -11.54 1.09 33.48
CA TYR A 165 -12.19 -0.22 33.67
C TYR A 165 -13.61 -0.05 34.23
N LEU A 166 -14.50 -1.00 33.95
CA LEU A 166 -15.91 -0.88 34.34
C LEU A 166 -16.19 -1.47 35.72
N GLU A 167 -16.80 -0.69 36.61
CA GLU A 167 -17.24 -1.14 37.93
C GLU A 167 -18.64 -1.76 37.92
N ALA A 168 -18.79 -2.95 38.51
CA ALA A 168 -20.06 -3.63 38.70
C ALA A 168 -20.76 -3.21 40.01
N VAL A 169 -21.82 -2.40 39.90
CA VAL A 169 -22.62 -1.87 41.02
C VAL A 169 -23.89 -2.69 41.25
N PHE A 170 -24.27 -2.88 42.53
CA PHE A 170 -25.53 -3.52 42.91
C PHE A 170 -26.01 -3.22 44.34
N GLY A 171 -27.33 -3.26 44.56
CA GLY A 171 -27.97 -3.12 45.88
C GLY A 171 -28.01 -4.40 46.72
N ALA A 172 -28.21 -4.28 48.04
CA ALA A 172 -28.53 -5.41 48.92
C ALA A 172 -29.26 -5.00 50.23
N ASP A 173 -30.24 -5.81 50.64
CA ASP A 173 -31.12 -5.64 51.84
C ASP A 173 -30.38 -5.63 53.18
N SER A 174 -29.09 -5.96 53.15
CA SER A 174 -28.15 -5.68 54.24
C SER A 174 -27.91 -4.18 54.51
N ARG A 175 -28.69 -3.29 53.85
CA ARG A 175 -28.61 -1.83 53.74
C ARG A 175 -27.36 -1.31 53.05
N ASN A 176 -26.77 -2.13 52.20
CA ASN A 176 -25.54 -1.81 51.49
C ASN A 176 -25.80 -1.65 50.00
N VAL A 177 -25.01 -0.79 49.38
CA VAL A 177 -24.82 -0.76 47.93
C VAL A 177 -23.36 -1.07 47.69
N TYR A 178 -23.10 -2.06 46.86
CA TYR A 178 -21.79 -2.56 46.52
C TYR A 178 -21.38 -2.05 45.14
N CYS A 179 -20.08 -2.02 44.93
CA CYS A 179 -19.42 -1.66 43.70
C CYS A 179 -18.14 -2.49 43.69
N LEU A 180 -17.92 -3.24 42.60
CA LEU A 180 -16.78 -4.13 42.42
C LEU A 180 -15.99 -3.67 41.20
N ASN A 181 -14.66 -3.60 41.31
CA ASN A 181 -13.79 -3.41 40.16
C ASN A 181 -13.84 -4.63 39.23
N HIS A 182 -13.32 -4.47 38.02
CA HIS A 182 -13.13 -5.53 37.02
C HIS A 182 -12.54 -6.85 37.59
N ASP A 183 -11.59 -6.79 38.55
CA ASP A 183 -10.99 -7.97 39.21
C ASP A 183 -11.86 -8.66 40.29
N GLY A 184 -13.10 -8.21 40.46
CA GLY A 184 -14.04 -8.70 41.48
C GLY A 184 -13.70 -8.29 42.92
N THR A 185 -12.73 -7.39 43.14
CA THR A 185 -12.50 -6.76 44.45
C THR A 185 -13.42 -5.54 44.65
N VAL A 186 -13.38 -4.91 45.85
CA VAL A 186 -14.36 -3.87 46.22
C VAL A 186 -13.74 -2.48 46.01
N ALA A 187 -14.43 -1.65 45.23
CA ALA A 187 -13.99 -0.32 44.80
C ALA A 187 -13.73 0.68 45.94
N ASN A 188 -12.96 1.72 45.64
CA ASN A 188 -12.42 2.65 46.63
C ASN A 188 -13.49 3.55 47.27
N GLY A 189 -13.91 3.20 48.48
CA GLY A 189 -14.93 3.95 49.25
C GLY A 189 -16.17 3.11 49.56
N TRP A 190 -16.37 2.07 48.77
CA TRP A 190 -17.49 1.14 48.83
C TRP A 190 -17.28 0.02 49.89
N PRO A 191 -18.35 -0.70 50.31
CA PRO A 191 -19.75 -0.42 50.02
C PRO A 191 -20.29 0.79 50.78
N TYR A 192 -21.22 1.51 50.16
CA TYR A 192 -22.08 2.45 50.87
C TYR A 192 -22.99 1.67 51.83
N HIS A 193 -23.21 2.18 53.05
CA HIS A 193 -24.05 1.55 54.08
C HIS A 193 -25.04 2.57 54.67
N HIS A 194 -26.34 2.37 54.47
CA HIS A 194 -27.36 3.24 55.03
C HIS A 194 -27.69 2.94 56.52
N SER A 195 -27.98 3.97 57.34
CA SER A 195 -28.10 3.80 58.79
C SER A 195 -29.46 3.28 59.29
N ASP A 196 -30.55 3.67 58.66
CA ASP A 196 -31.89 3.13 58.96
C ASP A 196 -32.12 1.77 58.27
N ASN A 197 -33.32 1.19 58.32
CA ASN A 197 -33.60 -0.04 57.56
C ASN A 197 -34.10 0.35 56.18
N VAL A 198 -33.18 0.44 55.23
CA VAL A 198 -33.44 0.62 53.82
C VAL A 198 -32.93 -0.62 53.12
N ASP A 199 -33.76 -1.15 52.25
CA ASP A 199 -33.54 -2.37 51.51
C ASP A 199 -33.43 -1.96 50.02
N PHE A 200 -32.46 -2.54 49.30
CA PHE A 200 -32.05 -2.10 47.96
C PHE A 200 -32.23 -3.28 46.98
N GLU A 201 -33.49 -3.61 46.73
CA GLU A 201 -33.94 -4.81 45.98
C GLU A 201 -33.96 -4.61 44.45
N PHE A 202 -33.40 -3.51 43.95
CA PHE A 202 -33.54 -3.07 42.56
C PHE A 202 -32.20 -2.75 41.89
N ILE A 203 -32.24 -2.76 40.57
CA ILE A 203 -31.09 -2.54 39.70
C ILE A 203 -30.69 -1.06 39.78
N PRO A 204 -29.39 -0.74 39.92
CA PRO A 204 -28.93 0.66 39.94
C PRO A 204 -29.02 1.29 38.55
N ALA A 205 -28.65 2.56 38.50
CA ALA A 205 -28.45 3.40 37.34
C ALA A 205 -27.14 4.20 37.55
N ILE A 206 -26.44 4.55 36.48
CA ILE A 206 -25.14 5.24 36.51
C ILE A 206 -25.09 6.27 35.39
N ALA A 207 -24.91 7.55 35.70
CA ALA A 207 -24.70 8.63 34.72
C ALA A 207 -24.07 9.87 35.36
N ASP A 208 -23.46 10.77 34.58
CA ASP A 208 -23.40 12.19 34.98
C ASP A 208 -24.84 12.72 35.04
N ILE A 209 -25.20 13.39 36.13
CA ILE A 209 -26.53 13.98 36.32
C ILE A 209 -26.47 15.45 36.78
N ASP A 210 -25.30 16.10 36.68
CA ASP A 210 -25.15 17.52 37.04
C ASP A 210 -24.09 18.34 36.27
N ASP A 211 -23.64 17.86 35.12
CA ASP A 211 -22.60 18.45 34.26
C ASP A 211 -21.19 18.41 34.91
N ASP A 212 -20.88 17.30 35.61
CA ASP A 212 -19.64 17.02 36.34
C ASP A 212 -19.07 15.65 35.91
N PRO A 213 -17.79 15.54 35.46
CA PRO A 213 -17.21 14.31 34.92
C PRO A 213 -16.93 13.20 35.96
N GLU A 214 -17.69 13.16 37.05
CA GLU A 214 -17.66 12.14 38.10
C GLU A 214 -19.00 11.39 38.10
N LEU A 215 -19.09 10.19 37.50
CA LEU A 215 -20.37 9.48 37.33
C LEU A 215 -21.11 9.18 38.66
N GLU A 216 -22.43 9.28 38.61
CA GLU A 216 -23.33 9.22 39.75
C GLU A 216 -24.11 7.89 39.79
N VAL A 217 -24.04 7.16 40.91
CA VAL A 217 -24.86 5.96 41.14
C VAL A 217 -26.23 6.36 41.68
N LEU A 218 -27.26 6.20 40.84
CA LEU A 218 -28.66 6.32 41.22
C LEU A 218 -29.23 4.95 41.57
N ILE A 219 -29.83 4.79 42.75
CA ILE A 219 -30.39 3.49 43.18
C ILE A 219 -31.71 3.63 43.96
N PRO A 220 -32.78 2.92 43.55
CA PRO A 220 -34.04 2.90 44.30
C PRO A 220 -33.92 2.10 45.60
N GLY A 221 -34.56 2.58 46.67
CA GLY A 221 -34.68 1.86 47.94
C GLY A 221 -36.02 2.08 48.64
N THR A 222 -36.26 1.35 49.73
CA THR A 222 -37.53 1.36 50.51
C THR A 222 -37.85 2.68 51.27
N ILE A 223 -37.20 3.80 50.92
CA ILE A 223 -37.54 5.17 51.36
C ILE A 223 -37.42 6.23 50.25
N GLY A 224 -37.38 5.82 48.97
CA GLY A 224 -37.21 6.69 47.81
C GLY A 224 -35.90 6.45 47.04
N LEU A 225 -35.61 7.33 46.07
CA LEU A 225 -34.43 7.26 45.20
C LEU A 225 -33.19 7.84 45.89
N PHE A 226 -32.07 7.14 45.82
CA PHE A 226 -30.77 7.55 46.36
C PHE A 226 -29.83 7.96 45.22
N CYS A 227 -29.02 8.99 45.46
CA CYS A 227 -27.87 9.35 44.61
C CYS A 227 -26.58 9.25 45.44
N LEU A 228 -25.62 8.48 44.95
CA LEU A 228 -24.29 8.29 45.51
C LEU A 228 -23.25 8.75 44.49
N SER A 229 -22.24 9.50 44.90
CA SER A 229 -21.10 9.85 44.05
C SER A 229 -20.35 8.62 43.55
N HIS A 230 -19.54 8.78 42.50
CA HIS A 230 -18.53 7.85 42.01
C HIS A 230 -17.85 6.99 43.14
N VAL A 231 -17.24 7.64 44.15
CA VAL A 231 -16.66 6.98 45.36
C VAL A 231 -17.66 6.60 46.49
N GLY A 232 -18.91 6.32 46.17
CA GLY A 232 -19.94 5.78 47.08
C GLY A 232 -20.42 6.70 48.20
N ASN A 233 -20.29 8.03 48.07
CA ASN A 233 -20.79 8.97 49.08
C ASN A 233 -22.20 9.44 48.74
N LEU A 234 -23.15 9.26 49.67
CA LEU A 234 -24.50 9.81 49.53
C LEU A 234 -24.48 11.33 49.29
N GLN A 235 -24.86 11.75 48.08
CA GLN A 235 -25.14 13.16 47.80
C GLN A 235 -26.50 13.55 48.39
N TRP A 236 -27.57 12.86 47.94
CA TRP A 236 -28.95 13.18 48.28
C TRP A 236 -29.88 11.95 48.25
N ILE A 237 -31.09 12.13 48.79
CA ILE A 237 -32.20 11.17 48.72
C ILE A 237 -33.44 11.96 48.31
N TYR A 238 -34.13 11.51 47.28
CA TYR A 238 -35.42 12.05 46.87
C TYR A 238 -36.55 11.30 47.60
N ASP A 239 -37.10 11.95 48.62
CA ASP A 239 -38.10 11.46 49.59
C ASP A 239 -39.53 11.52 48.99
N ASP A 240 -39.90 10.47 48.24
CA ASP A 240 -41.23 10.29 47.62
C ASP A 240 -42.28 9.61 48.53
N TYR A 241 -41.86 9.15 49.71
CA TYR A 241 -42.63 8.60 50.85
C TYR A 241 -43.14 7.15 50.76
N ASP A 242 -42.86 6.40 49.69
CA ASP A 242 -43.35 5.03 49.48
C ASP A 242 -42.28 4.15 48.78
N ASP A 243 -42.40 2.82 48.76
CA ASP A 243 -41.37 1.92 48.19
C ASP A 243 -41.20 2.09 46.65
N ALA A 244 -40.01 2.44 46.17
CA ALA A 244 -39.72 2.54 44.73
C ALA A 244 -39.76 1.17 44.01
N CYS A 245 -39.78 1.13 42.66
CA CYS A 245 -39.87 -0.12 41.88
C CYS A 245 -39.03 -0.10 40.59
N LEU A 246 -38.21 -1.14 40.43
CA LEU A 246 -37.25 -1.36 39.32
C LEU A 246 -36.30 -0.17 39.05
N ALA A 247 -35.44 -0.34 38.05
CA ALA A 247 -34.37 0.60 37.76
C ALA A 247 -34.92 1.95 37.27
N PRO A 248 -34.23 3.05 37.60
CA PRO A 248 -34.40 4.30 36.88
C PRO A 248 -34.06 4.13 35.39
N ILE A 249 -34.64 5.00 34.57
CA ILE A 249 -34.10 5.36 33.26
C ILE A 249 -33.62 6.81 33.35
N ILE A 250 -32.56 7.13 32.62
CA ILE A 250 -31.91 8.44 32.58
C ILE A 250 -31.87 8.86 31.12
N ASN A 251 -32.52 9.98 30.77
CA ASN A 251 -32.65 10.46 29.39
C ASN A 251 -33.11 11.93 29.39
N ASP A 252 -32.70 12.75 28.43
CA ASP A 252 -33.27 14.11 28.23
C ASP A 252 -34.59 13.98 27.46
N ILE A 253 -35.71 14.23 28.13
CA ILE A 253 -37.05 13.97 27.54
C ILE A 253 -37.75 15.21 27.00
N ASP A 254 -37.27 16.43 27.31
CA ASP A 254 -37.84 17.69 26.81
C ASP A 254 -36.84 18.60 26.04
N ASN A 255 -35.64 18.06 25.77
CA ASN A 255 -34.58 18.63 24.93
C ASN A 255 -34.11 20.01 25.44
N ASP A 256 -33.95 20.09 26.77
CA ASP A 256 -33.46 21.26 27.52
C ASP A 256 -31.94 21.23 27.71
N GLY A 257 -31.30 20.08 27.50
CA GLY A 257 -29.86 19.82 27.64
C GLY A 257 -29.49 19.26 29.02
N LYS A 258 -30.34 18.42 29.61
CA LYS A 258 -30.19 17.81 30.94
C LYS A 258 -30.92 16.47 31.03
N LEU A 259 -30.47 15.60 31.91
CA LEU A 259 -31.05 14.26 32.04
C LEU A 259 -32.15 14.18 33.12
N GLU A 260 -33.33 13.72 32.73
CA GLU A 260 -34.42 13.36 33.63
C GLU A 260 -34.25 11.93 34.15
N ILE A 261 -34.51 11.76 35.45
CA ILE A 261 -34.51 10.46 36.12
C ILE A 261 -35.95 9.98 36.24
N ILE A 262 -36.27 8.93 35.48
CA ILE A 262 -37.62 8.43 35.23
C ILE A 262 -37.79 7.09 35.94
N TYR A 263 -38.75 6.97 36.86
CA TYR A 263 -38.94 5.73 37.62
C TYR A 263 -40.39 5.51 38.12
N GLU A 264 -40.82 4.26 38.28
CA GLU A 264 -42.10 3.93 38.92
C GLU A 264 -41.94 3.76 40.44
N ASN A 265 -42.97 4.18 41.19
CA ASN A 265 -43.11 3.93 42.62
C ASN A 265 -44.36 3.06 42.87
N GLY A 266 -44.13 1.86 43.40
CA GLY A 266 -45.15 0.84 43.54
C GLY A 266 -46.32 1.28 44.41
N PRO A 267 -46.18 1.44 45.73
CA PRO A 267 -47.30 1.67 46.64
C PRO A 267 -48.05 2.99 46.41
N SER A 268 -47.47 3.95 45.68
CA SER A 268 -48.13 5.23 45.34
C SER A 268 -48.88 5.23 44.00
N ASP A 269 -48.86 4.13 43.24
CA ASP A 269 -49.51 3.96 41.92
C ASP A 269 -49.04 5.00 40.86
N LYS A 270 -47.73 5.31 40.81
CA LYS A 270 -47.20 6.49 40.07
C LYS A 270 -45.89 6.26 39.30
N LEU A 271 -45.81 6.91 38.14
CA LEU A 271 -44.55 7.30 37.49
C LEU A 271 -44.08 8.65 38.08
N TRP A 272 -42.77 8.79 38.26
CA TRP A 272 -42.08 10.00 38.68
C TRP A 272 -41.01 10.38 37.67
N VAL A 273 -40.86 11.68 37.42
CA VAL A 273 -39.81 12.27 36.60
C VAL A 273 -39.15 13.38 37.40
N VAL A 274 -37.85 13.27 37.64
CA VAL A 274 -37.08 14.21 38.46
C VAL A 274 -35.78 14.62 37.79
N GLU A 275 -35.55 15.93 37.69
CA GLU A 275 -34.30 16.56 37.22
C GLU A 275 -33.17 16.26 38.23
N GLY A 276 -31.97 15.94 37.74
CA GLY A 276 -30.76 15.63 38.53
C GLY A 276 -30.16 16.82 39.32
N GLY A 277 -28.89 16.70 39.75
CA GLY A 277 -28.14 17.80 40.35
C GLY A 277 -27.39 17.50 41.66
N SER A 278 -26.10 17.91 41.77
CA SER A 278 -25.06 17.65 42.82
C SER A 278 -25.42 17.77 44.32
N SER A 279 -26.65 18.13 44.68
CA SER A 279 -27.08 18.20 46.08
C SER A 279 -28.57 18.02 46.34
N SER A 280 -29.40 17.89 45.29
CA SER A 280 -30.82 17.53 45.37
C SER A 280 -31.45 17.48 43.98
N ALA A 281 -32.07 16.36 43.63
CA ALA A 281 -33.01 16.31 42.51
C ALA A 281 -34.24 17.21 42.71
N THR A 282 -34.83 17.67 41.60
CA THR A 282 -36.08 18.45 41.56
C THR A 282 -37.20 17.69 40.87
N LEU A 283 -38.39 17.66 41.50
CA LEU A 283 -39.60 17.18 40.82
C LEU A 283 -40.01 18.17 39.74
N ASP A 284 -40.05 17.74 38.48
CA ASP A 284 -40.85 18.43 37.47
C ASP A 284 -42.29 17.89 37.48
N TRP A 285 -42.51 16.63 37.08
CA TRP A 285 -43.84 16.02 37.06
C TRP A 285 -43.95 14.58 37.57
N SER A 286 -45.19 14.12 37.74
CA SER A 286 -45.49 12.74 38.12
C SER A 286 -46.89 12.34 37.64
N TYR A 287 -47.03 11.15 37.06
CA TYR A 287 -48.29 10.64 36.51
C TYR A 287 -48.89 9.55 37.40
N ASP A 288 -50.22 9.51 37.53
CA ASP A 288 -50.99 8.53 38.31
C ASP A 288 -51.42 7.40 37.34
N THR A 289 -50.69 6.28 37.35
CA THR A 289 -50.93 5.15 36.44
C THR A 289 -52.18 4.34 36.85
N GLY A 290 -52.78 4.65 38.01
CA GLY A 290 -54.04 4.08 38.48
C GLY A 290 -53.93 2.66 39.06
N GLY A 291 -52.71 2.17 39.22
CA GLY A 291 -52.39 0.91 39.90
C GLY A 291 -50.91 0.53 39.68
N SER A 292 -50.17 0.38 40.79
CA SER A 292 -48.76 -0.04 40.88
C SER A 292 -48.27 -0.98 39.76
N GLY A 293 -47.06 -0.78 39.23
CA GLY A 293 -46.36 -1.80 38.45
C GLY A 293 -46.10 -3.09 39.23
N TRP A 294 -46.08 -4.24 38.55
CA TRP A 294 -45.53 -5.50 39.09
C TRP A 294 -44.08 -5.59 38.61
N TYR A 295 -43.18 -4.80 39.20
CA TYR A 295 -41.75 -4.87 38.86
C TYR A 295 -41.49 -4.68 37.34
N CYS A 296 -42.01 -3.61 36.75
CA CYS A 296 -41.67 -3.16 35.40
C CYS A 296 -40.87 -1.86 35.48
N SER A 297 -39.98 -1.58 34.53
CA SER A 297 -39.56 -0.20 34.23
C SER A 297 -40.43 0.38 33.11
N PRO A 298 -40.52 1.72 32.99
CA PRO A 298 -41.04 2.35 31.77
C PRO A 298 -40.09 2.14 30.59
N ALA A 299 -40.50 2.59 29.39
CA ALA A 299 -39.67 2.74 28.20
C ALA A 299 -39.62 4.22 27.78
N VAL A 300 -38.59 4.60 27.04
CA VAL A 300 -38.41 5.95 26.48
C VAL A 300 -37.97 5.83 25.02
N ALA A 301 -38.66 6.51 24.11
CA ALA A 301 -38.36 6.54 22.67
C ALA A 301 -39.10 7.72 22.01
N ASN A 302 -38.66 8.19 20.83
CA ASN A 302 -39.37 9.24 20.08
C ASN A 302 -40.52 8.63 19.25
N LEU A 303 -41.76 8.66 19.74
CA LEU A 303 -42.87 7.91 19.12
C LEU A 303 -43.72 8.71 18.12
N ASP A 304 -43.63 10.04 18.09
CA ASP A 304 -44.33 10.85 17.06
C ASP A 304 -43.42 11.73 16.15
N ALA A 305 -42.10 11.49 16.23
CA ALA A 305 -41.05 12.11 15.42
C ALA A 305 -41.00 13.64 15.57
N ASP A 306 -41.04 14.11 16.82
CA ASP A 306 -40.89 15.50 17.23
C ASP A 306 -39.57 15.68 18.03
N ASP A 307 -39.28 16.87 18.56
CA ASP A 307 -37.99 17.16 19.22
C ASP A 307 -37.87 16.57 20.65
N ASN A 308 -38.91 15.89 21.17
CA ASN A 308 -39.03 15.38 22.57
C ASN A 308 -39.19 13.85 22.61
N MET A 309 -39.11 13.24 23.79
CA MET A 309 -39.24 11.79 23.97
C MET A 309 -40.57 11.37 24.62
N GLU A 310 -41.16 10.28 24.13
CA GLU A 310 -42.32 9.62 24.74
C GLU A 310 -41.92 8.60 25.81
N ILE A 311 -42.67 8.57 26.91
CA ILE A 311 -42.54 7.57 27.97
C ILE A 311 -43.71 6.57 27.89
N VAL A 312 -43.42 5.30 27.64
CA VAL A 312 -44.39 4.20 27.69
C VAL A 312 -44.32 3.50 29.04
N VAL A 313 -45.44 3.41 29.76
CA VAL A 313 -45.49 2.79 31.11
C VAL A 313 -46.67 1.82 31.26
N THR A 314 -46.37 0.59 31.71
CA THR A 314 -47.34 -0.48 32.00
C THR A 314 -47.82 -0.46 33.45
N SER A 315 -49.03 -0.97 33.72
CA SER A 315 -49.66 -0.84 35.04
C SER A 315 -50.60 -2.00 35.39
N LYS A 316 -50.75 -2.31 36.70
CA LYS A 316 -51.81 -3.21 37.20
C LYS A 316 -53.24 -2.67 36.98
N SER A 317 -53.39 -1.47 36.41
CA SER A 317 -54.68 -0.89 36.02
C SER A 317 -55.29 -1.47 34.74
N GLU A 318 -54.75 -2.59 34.22
CA GLU A 318 -55.19 -3.28 32.98
C GLU A 318 -54.93 -2.42 31.73
N LYS A 319 -53.83 -1.65 31.77
CA LYS A 319 -53.44 -0.63 30.79
C LYS A 319 -51.95 -0.31 30.73
N ALA A 320 -51.53 0.20 29.57
CA ALA A 320 -50.35 1.05 29.42
C ALA A 320 -50.76 2.49 29.05
N TYR A 321 -49.84 3.41 29.28
CA TYR A 321 -49.96 4.83 28.95
C TYR A 321 -48.74 5.24 28.14
N ILE A 322 -48.97 6.01 27.08
CA ILE A 322 -47.92 6.75 26.37
C ILE A 322 -48.04 8.19 26.87
N LEU A 323 -46.94 8.80 27.28
CA LEU A 323 -46.88 10.15 27.85
C LEU A 323 -45.84 10.97 27.07
N ASP A 324 -46.17 12.20 26.69
CA ASP A 324 -45.16 13.13 26.20
C ASP A 324 -44.19 13.53 27.34
N GLY A 325 -43.04 14.13 26.99
CA GLY A 325 -42.05 14.65 27.95
C GLY A 325 -42.61 15.63 29.00
N SER A 326 -43.82 16.19 28.80
CA SER A 326 -44.52 17.05 29.78
C SER A 326 -45.42 16.28 30.77
N GLY A 327 -45.48 14.94 30.65
CA GLY A 327 -46.37 14.07 31.42
C GLY A 327 -47.83 14.14 30.99
N SER A 328 -48.11 14.62 29.78
CA SER A 328 -49.45 14.62 29.20
C SER A 328 -49.67 13.36 28.36
N ILE A 329 -50.86 12.77 28.45
CA ILE A 329 -51.15 11.49 27.77
C ILE A 329 -51.32 11.65 26.25
N GLN A 330 -50.48 10.94 25.51
CA GLN A 330 -50.64 10.64 24.08
C GLN A 330 -51.79 9.62 23.89
N GLY A 331 -52.72 9.91 22.96
CA GLY A 331 -53.81 8.98 22.59
C GLY A 331 -54.91 8.71 23.64
N ASP A 332 -55.56 7.55 23.50
CA ASP A 332 -56.41 6.90 24.54
C ASP A 332 -55.57 5.74 25.12
N PRO A 333 -55.56 5.47 26.45
CA PRO A 333 -54.69 4.45 27.04
C PRO A 333 -54.87 3.06 26.42
N ILE A 334 -53.76 2.43 26.00
CA ILE A 334 -53.73 1.04 25.53
C ILE A 334 -54.28 0.15 26.65
N SER A 335 -55.30 -0.66 26.35
CA SER A 335 -55.94 -1.52 27.34
C SER A 335 -55.74 -2.99 27.00
N PHE A 336 -55.24 -3.74 27.98
CA PHE A 336 -55.04 -5.17 27.94
C PHE A 336 -55.86 -5.80 29.08
N ASP A 337 -56.67 -6.82 28.80
CA ASP A 337 -57.73 -7.29 29.70
C ASP A 337 -57.26 -7.85 31.06
N GLU A 338 -55.94 -8.02 31.27
CA GLU A 338 -55.28 -8.26 32.57
C GLU A 338 -53.87 -7.62 32.56
N ALA A 339 -53.21 -7.50 33.71
CA ALA A 339 -51.93 -6.80 33.87
C ALA A 339 -50.72 -7.42 33.12
N SER A 340 -49.70 -6.58 32.93
CA SER A 340 -48.34 -6.97 32.52
C SER A 340 -47.40 -7.10 33.72
N ARG A 341 -46.26 -7.78 33.53
CA ARG A 341 -45.08 -7.79 34.42
C ARG A 341 -43.75 -7.51 33.68
N GLY A 342 -43.75 -7.37 32.36
CA GLY A 342 -42.56 -6.99 31.60
C GLY A 342 -42.41 -5.48 31.49
N SER A 343 -41.16 -5.03 31.33
CA SER A 343 -40.86 -3.74 30.70
C SER A 343 -41.39 -3.71 29.26
N PRO A 344 -41.88 -2.57 28.73
CA PRO A 344 -42.28 -2.43 27.31
C PRO A 344 -41.05 -2.31 26.41
N THR A 345 -40.84 -3.19 25.44
CA THR A 345 -39.74 -2.99 24.45
C THR A 345 -40.25 -2.17 23.26
N ILE A 346 -39.40 -1.34 22.65
CA ILE A 346 -39.74 -0.49 21.50
C ILE A 346 -38.71 -0.73 20.36
N ALA A 347 -39.14 -0.74 19.09
CA ALA A 347 -38.29 -0.94 17.90
C ALA A 347 -39.05 -0.63 16.61
N ASP A 348 -38.41 -0.32 15.48
CA ASP A 348 -39.09 -0.34 14.16
C ASP A 348 -39.11 -1.78 13.64
N LEU A 349 -40.29 -2.39 13.65
CA LEU A 349 -40.45 -3.82 13.35
C LEU A 349 -40.92 -4.09 11.91
N ASP A 350 -41.31 -3.09 11.10
CA ASP A 350 -41.59 -3.30 9.67
C ASP A 350 -40.92 -2.38 8.64
N GLY A 351 -40.02 -1.50 9.09
CA GLY A 351 -39.12 -0.68 8.27
C GLY A 351 -39.83 0.52 7.63
N ASP A 352 -40.75 1.15 8.36
CA ASP A 352 -41.61 2.24 7.88
C ASP A 352 -41.34 3.59 8.56
N GLY A 353 -40.59 3.60 9.67
CA GLY A 353 -40.13 4.78 10.40
C GLY A 353 -41.01 5.25 11.56
N ASP A 354 -42.14 4.58 11.84
CA ASP A 354 -42.93 4.74 13.07
C ASP A 354 -42.66 3.54 14.03
N TYR A 355 -42.15 3.77 15.26
CA TYR A 355 -41.77 2.65 16.15
C TYR A 355 -42.93 1.80 16.72
N GLU A 356 -42.74 0.48 16.75
CA GLU A 356 -43.63 -0.48 17.40
C GLU A 356 -43.39 -0.59 18.92
N ILE A 357 -44.48 -0.83 19.66
CA ILE A 357 -44.47 -1.07 21.11
C ILE A 357 -44.83 -2.54 21.39
N VAL A 358 -43.86 -3.28 21.95
CA VAL A 358 -43.99 -4.69 22.32
C VAL A 358 -44.38 -4.83 23.80
N LEU A 359 -45.47 -5.55 24.07
CA LEU A 359 -46.05 -5.71 25.40
C LEU A 359 -46.34 -7.19 25.73
N THR A 360 -45.89 -7.63 26.91
CA THR A 360 -46.17 -8.96 27.47
C THR A 360 -47.33 -8.93 28.48
N LYS A 361 -47.98 -10.07 28.71
CA LYS A 361 -49.08 -10.25 29.69
C LYS A 361 -48.83 -11.45 30.60
N THR A 362 -49.33 -11.36 31.85
CA THR A 362 -49.15 -12.38 32.89
C THR A 362 -50.48 -12.72 33.58
N GLU A 363 -50.80 -14.01 33.79
CA GLU A 363 -52.00 -14.41 34.55
C GLU A 363 -51.70 -14.64 36.04
N ASP A 364 -52.53 -14.10 36.93
CA ASP A 364 -52.51 -14.45 38.37
C ASP A 364 -53.52 -15.57 38.73
N SER A 365 -54.46 -15.99 37.85
CA SER A 365 -55.55 -16.90 38.28
C SER A 365 -56.39 -17.74 37.26
N ALA A 366 -55.78 -18.59 36.42
CA ALA A 366 -56.36 -19.66 35.58
C ALA A 366 -57.84 -19.52 35.10
N PRO A 367 -58.12 -19.48 33.78
CA PRO A 367 -57.45 -20.28 32.75
C PRO A 367 -56.48 -19.50 31.85
N PRO A 368 -55.43 -20.17 31.33
CA PRO A 368 -54.33 -19.52 30.62
C PRO A 368 -54.78 -18.65 29.46
N VAL A 369 -54.00 -17.61 29.26
CA VAL A 369 -54.17 -16.50 28.34
C VAL A 369 -54.21 -16.99 26.88
N GLU A 370 -55.03 -16.32 26.06
CA GLU A 370 -54.87 -16.27 24.60
C GLU A 370 -54.35 -14.84 24.29
N ASP A 371 -53.42 -14.68 23.34
CA ASP A 371 -52.79 -13.39 22.97
C ASP A 371 -51.95 -12.74 24.11
N SER A 372 -50.85 -13.39 24.49
CA SER A 372 -49.96 -13.00 25.61
C SER A 372 -48.84 -12.03 25.25
N LEU A 373 -48.25 -12.19 24.07
CA LEU A 373 -47.35 -11.20 23.47
C LEU A 373 -48.18 -10.37 22.47
N ARG A 374 -47.97 -9.06 22.46
CA ARG A 374 -48.72 -8.12 21.61
C ARG A 374 -47.81 -7.01 21.11
N ILE A 375 -47.96 -6.68 19.83
CA ILE A 375 -47.27 -5.58 19.18
C ILE A 375 -48.32 -4.55 18.78
N TYR A 376 -48.09 -3.31 19.19
CA TYR A 376 -48.93 -2.15 18.93
C TYR A 376 -48.13 -1.12 18.13
N SER A 377 -48.78 -0.34 17.28
CA SER A 377 -48.13 0.81 16.64
C SER A 377 -47.71 1.86 17.67
N HIS A 378 -46.84 2.79 17.28
CA HIS A 378 -46.52 4.02 18.02
C HIS A 378 -47.75 4.75 18.59
N THR A 379 -48.89 4.68 17.87
CA THR A 379 -50.18 5.29 18.20
C THR A 379 -51.11 4.42 19.06
N GLY A 380 -50.67 3.21 19.46
CA GLY A 380 -51.37 2.31 20.37
C GLY A 380 -52.47 1.44 19.76
N ASP A 381 -52.57 1.35 18.43
CA ASP A 381 -53.47 0.41 17.75
C ASP A 381 -52.80 -0.98 17.66
N LEU A 382 -53.53 -2.07 17.97
CA LEU A 382 -52.98 -3.43 17.99
C LEU A 382 -52.72 -3.95 16.57
N ILE A 383 -51.47 -4.27 16.26
CA ILE A 383 -51.04 -4.83 14.96
C ILE A 383 -51.17 -6.35 14.97
N VAL A 384 -50.44 -7.02 15.87
CA VAL A 384 -50.33 -8.48 15.93
C VAL A 384 -50.22 -8.99 17.38
N SER A 385 -50.63 -10.24 17.58
CA SER A 385 -50.51 -10.94 18.86
C SER A 385 -50.05 -12.39 18.68
N TYR A 386 -49.39 -12.92 19.71
CA TYR A 386 -48.90 -14.29 19.77
C TYR A 386 -49.21 -14.93 21.13
N ASP A 387 -49.54 -16.22 21.13
CA ASP A 387 -49.83 -17.01 22.34
C ASP A 387 -48.57 -17.77 22.80
N CYS A 388 -47.88 -17.17 23.76
CA CYS A 388 -46.71 -17.73 24.46
C CYS A 388 -46.99 -17.95 25.96
N GLY A 389 -48.26 -18.10 26.39
CA GLY A 389 -48.58 -18.41 27.79
C GLY A 389 -48.32 -17.27 28.77
N ASP A 390 -47.94 -17.59 30.00
CA ASP A 390 -47.56 -16.59 31.00
C ASP A 390 -46.10 -16.18 30.79
N VAL A 391 -45.85 -14.87 30.86
CA VAL A 391 -44.53 -14.26 30.79
C VAL A 391 -44.40 -13.34 32.01
N ASN A 392 -43.35 -13.51 32.83
CA ASN A 392 -43.01 -12.53 33.89
C ASN A 392 -41.85 -11.60 33.50
N SER A 393 -41.14 -11.87 32.40
CA SER A 393 -39.98 -11.10 31.93
C SER A 393 -40.36 -9.95 30.98
N GLY A 394 -39.38 -9.11 30.65
CA GLY A 394 -39.42 -8.30 29.44
C GLY A 394 -39.24 -9.14 28.16
N THR A 395 -39.07 -8.44 27.04
CA THR A 395 -38.76 -8.98 25.71
C THR A 395 -37.46 -8.37 25.18
N THR A 396 -36.74 -9.15 24.38
CA THR A 396 -35.46 -8.79 23.78
C THR A 396 -35.61 -8.88 22.26
N ILE A 397 -35.14 -7.86 21.54
CA ILE A 397 -35.36 -7.67 20.10
C ILE A 397 -33.99 -7.63 19.43
N VAL A 398 -33.74 -8.50 18.45
CA VAL A 398 -32.42 -8.65 17.83
C VAL A 398 -32.56 -9.33 16.47
N ASP A 399 -31.79 -8.95 15.47
CA ASP A 399 -31.65 -9.77 14.26
C ASP A 399 -30.70 -10.92 14.63
N ILE A 400 -31.22 -12.14 14.72
CA ILE A 400 -30.43 -13.25 15.25
C ILE A 400 -29.63 -13.97 14.18
N ASP A 401 -30.02 -13.89 12.89
CA ASP A 401 -29.29 -14.58 11.80
C ASP A 401 -28.84 -13.71 10.63
N ASN A 402 -28.89 -12.39 10.84
CA ASN A 402 -28.35 -11.33 9.99
C ASN A 402 -29.08 -11.31 8.62
N ASP A 403 -30.41 -11.41 8.65
CA ASP A 403 -31.29 -11.42 7.46
C ASP A 403 -31.99 -10.07 7.18
N GLY A 404 -31.75 -9.08 8.06
CA GLY A 404 -32.25 -7.72 7.99
C GLY A 404 -33.59 -7.52 8.71
N ILE A 405 -34.02 -8.47 9.52
CA ILE A 405 -35.35 -8.48 10.18
C ILE A 405 -35.21 -8.94 11.64
N TYR A 406 -35.81 -8.20 12.58
CA TYR A 406 -35.70 -8.52 14.00
C TYR A 406 -36.53 -9.72 14.46
N GLU A 407 -35.94 -10.56 15.32
CA GLU A 407 -36.62 -11.53 16.15
C GLU A 407 -37.03 -10.97 17.51
N ILE A 408 -38.05 -11.59 18.11
CA ILE A 408 -38.42 -11.38 19.52
C ILE A 408 -38.08 -12.62 20.36
N LEU A 409 -37.16 -12.44 21.31
CA LEU A 409 -36.76 -13.43 22.32
C LEU A 409 -37.59 -13.27 23.60
N ILE A 410 -38.14 -14.37 24.12
CA ILE A 410 -39.09 -14.35 25.25
C ILE A 410 -39.12 -15.65 26.08
N SER A 411 -39.15 -15.51 27.41
CA SER A 411 -39.28 -16.62 28.38
C SER A 411 -40.75 -16.97 28.66
N SER A 412 -41.15 -18.24 28.57
CA SER A 412 -42.57 -18.66 28.48
C SER A 412 -42.98 -19.82 29.40
N SER A 413 -44.20 -19.74 29.98
CA SER A 413 -44.84 -20.83 30.73
C SER A 413 -45.43 -21.97 29.88
N ILE A 414 -45.44 -21.87 28.54
CA ILE A 414 -45.90 -22.96 27.66
C ILE A 414 -44.78 -24.01 27.52
N GLY A 415 -44.63 -24.80 28.58
CA GLY A 415 -43.66 -25.89 28.66
C GLY A 415 -42.35 -25.54 29.33
N ASP A 416 -42.26 -24.35 29.94
CA ASP A 416 -41.07 -23.82 30.61
C ASP A 416 -39.89 -23.70 29.61
N THR A 417 -40.03 -22.78 28.63
CA THR A 417 -39.14 -22.67 27.46
C THR A 417 -38.83 -21.22 27.07
N VAL A 418 -37.67 -20.99 26.45
CA VAL A 418 -37.39 -19.75 25.70
C VAL A 418 -37.88 -19.91 24.26
N TYR A 419 -38.56 -18.90 23.73
CA TYR A 419 -38.97 -18.79 22.34
C TYR A 419 -38.16 -17.72 21.62
N CYS A 420 -37.87 -17.99 20.35
CA CYS A 420 -37.38 -17.03 19.37
C CYS A 420 -38.42 -16.90 18.26
N LEU A 421 -38.95 -15.68 18.07
CA LEU A 421 -40.08 -15.40 17.19
C LEU A 421 -39.68 -14.53 16.00
N ASP A 422 -39.71 -15.11 14.81
CA ASP A 422 -39.39 -14.50 13.51
C ASP A 422 -40.55 -13.60 13.05
N ILE A 423 -40.21 -12.40 12.57
CA ILE A 423 -41.15 -11.37 12.10
C ILE A 423 -41.38 -11.52 10.60
N THR A 424 -42.58 -11.97 10.23
CA THR A 424 -42.97 -12.23 8.84
C THR A 424 -43.92 -11.18 8.27
N GLY A 425 -43.77 -10.92 6.96
CA GLY A 425 -44.65 -10.00 6.20
C GLY A 425 -44.00 -8.66 5.89
N VAL A 426 -42.86 -8.39 6.51
CA VAL A 426 -41.94 -7.26 6.30
C VAL A 426 -40.89 -7.64 5.25
N THR A 427 -39.97 -6.74 4.91
CA THR A 427 -38.83 -7.04 4.01
C THR A 427 -37.47 -6.55 4.51
N GLN A 428 -37.49 -5.75 5.56
CA GLN A 428 -36.39 -5.24 6.36
C GLN A 428 -37.05 -4.72 7.66
N SER A 429 -36.32 -4.64 8.77
CA SER A 429 -36.68 -3.79 9.92
C SER A 429 -36.10 -2.37 9.74
N GLY A 430 -36.47 -1.43 10.60
CA GLY A 430 -35.93 -0.06 10.57
C GLY A 430 -34.78 0.13 11.54
N ASP A 431 -34.75 1.27 12.24
CA ASP A 431 -33.73 1.57 13.24
C ASP A 431 -33.70 0.54 14.37
N ALA A 432 -32.52 0.44 14.99
CA ALA A 432 -32.22 -0.49 16.07
C ALA A 432 -33.15 -0.33 17.29
N PRO A 433 -33.37 -1.42 18.05
CA PRO A 433 -34.41 -1.46 19.08
C PRO A 433 -34.09 -0.58 20.30
N TRP A 434 -34.94 0.43 20.52
CA TRP A 434 -35.09 1.18 21.77
C TRP A 434 -35.39 0.26 22.96
N TYR A 435 -34.33 -0.31 23.51
CA TYR A 435 -34.37 -1.26 24.62
C TYR A 435 -34.84 -0.59 25.90
N THR A 436 -35.90 -1.13 26.49
CA THR A 436 -35.91 -1.21 27.95
C THR A 436 -34.94 -2.29 28.39
N ASP A 437 -33.87 -1.88 29.06
CA ASP A 437 -33.83 -2.05 30.52
C ASP A 437 -32.65 -1.25 31.12
N HIS A 438 -32.96 -0.35 32.05
CA HIS A 438 -32.20 -0.20 33.29
C HIS A 438 -30.80 0.49 33.27
N GLY A 439 -30.76 1.74 32.81
CA GLY A 439 -30.35 2.84 33.69
C GLY A 439 -28.86 3.21 33.82
N THR A 440 -27.90 2.41 33.35
CA THR A 440 -26.51 2.90 33.20
C THR A 440 -26.31 3.52 31.83
N LEU A 441 -25.46 4.56 31.73
CA LEU A 441 -24.94 5.05 30.44
C LEU A 441 -24.38 3.88 29.62
N PHE A 442 -23.71 2.94 30.28
CA PHE A 442 -23.20 1.69 29.70
C PHE A 442 -24.22 0.54 29.64
N ASN A 443 -25.54 0.82 29.60
CA ASN A 443 -26.61 -0.16 29.31
C ASN A 443 -27.90 0.50 28.78
N ASN A 444 -27.87 1.78 28.36
CA ASN A 444 -28.88 2.32 27.45
C ASN A 444 -28.45 2.24 25.98
N GLY A 445 -27.15 2.07 25.67
CA GLY A 445 -26.66 1.60 24.36
C GLY A 445 -27.06 2.42 23.14
N TRP A 446 -27.51 3.66 23.35
CA TRP A 446 -28.19 4.55 22.38
C TRP A 446 -28.11 6.01 22.86
N MET A 447 -27.00 6.40 23.50
CA MET A 447 -26.59 7.80 23.49
C MET A 447 -25.62 7.89 22.33
N ASP A 448 -26.00 8.65 21.31
CA ASP A 448 -25.29 8.83 20.04
C ASP A 448 -25.03 10.34 19.96
N SER A 449 -23.82 10.74 20.36
CA SER A 449 -23.52 12.11 20.78
C SER A 449 -23.30 13.10 19.64
N ASP A 450 -23.01 12.61 18.44
CA ASP A 450 -22.81 13.37 17.20
C ASP A 450 -23.77 12.97 16.06
N SER A 451 -24.55 11.90 16.24
CA SER A 451 -25.65 11.43 15.37
C SER A 451 -25.20 10.63 14.15
N ASP A 452 -24.33 9.65 14.39
CA ASP A 452 -23.68 8.81 13.38
C ASP A 452 -24.18 7.33 13.35
N LEU A 453 -24.98 6.94 14.34
CA LEU A 453 -25.59 5.62 14.58
C LEU A 453 -24.76 4.61 15.41
N VAL A 454 -23.51 4.90 15.77
CA VAL A 454 -22.84 4.26 16.92
C VAL A 454 -23.38 4.88 18.21
N ASP A 455 -23.12 4.25 19.36
CA ASP A 455 -23.42 4.80 20.67
C ASP A 455 -22.16 4.98 21.52
N ASP A 456 -22.13 5.99 22.41
CA ASP A 456 -21.05 6.39 23.32
C ASP A 456 -20.28 5.21 23.99
N LEU A 457 -20.95 4.07 24.25
CA LEU A 457 -20.34 2.87 24.82
C LEU A 457 -19.68 1.99 23.74
N THR A 458 -20.32 1.81 22.59
CA THR A 458 -19.72 1.11 21.44
C THR A 458 -18.53 1.89 20.91
N GLU A 459 -18.57 3.23 20.96
CA GLU A 459 -17.42 4.08 20.67
C GLU A 459 -16.24 3.85 21.65
N ASP A 460 -16.45 3.84 22.97
CA ASP A 460 -15.38 3.49 23.94
C ASP A 460 -14.92 2.01 23.87
N PHE A 461 -15.59 1.18 23.07
CA PHE A 461 -15.16 -0.18 22.72
C PHE A 461 -14.24 -0.21 21.48
N TYR A 462 -14.59 0.48 20.38
CA TYR A 462 -13.69 0.68 19.24
C TYR A 462 -12.54 1.66 19.54
N GLY A 463 -12.72 2.53 20.54
CA GLY A 463 -11.77 3.56 20.98
C GLY A 463 -12.02 4.94 20.38
N THR A 464 -13.13 5.09 19.64
CA THR A 464 -13.57 6.31 18.94
C THR A 464 -14.07 7.40 19.90
N SER A 465 -14.60 8.51 19.37
CA SER A 465 -14.73 9.78 20.08
C SER A 465 -16.17 10.31 20.08
N PRO A 466 -16.94 10.15 21.20
CA PRO A 466 -18.36 10.55 21.35
C PRO A 466 -18.66 12.05 21.22
N SER A 467 -18.38 12.63 20.06
CA SER A 467 -18.53 14.01 19.61
C SER A 467 -17.88 14.33 18.23
N ASP A 468 -17.19 13.37 17.59
CA ASP A 468 -16.58 13.46 16.24
C ASP A 468 -16.90 12.17 15.45
N ALA A 469 -18.04 12.18 14.74
CA ALA A 469 -18.61 11.13 13.86
C ALA A 469 -17.81 10.81 12.57
N ASP A 470 -16.49 10.88 12.64
CA ASP A 470 -15.51 10.79 11.54
C ASP A 470 -14.13 10.78 12.25
N SER A 471 -13.82 9.66 12.93
CA SER A 471 -12.75 9.59 13.94
C SER A 471 -11.32 9.73 13.41
N ASP A 472 -11.09 9.50 12.11
CA ASP A 472 -9.77 9.52 11.46
C ASP A 472 -9.60 10.56 10.33
N ASP A 473 -10.65 11.32 9.98
CA ASP A 473 -10.76 12.28 8.84
C ASP A 473 -10.85 11.63 7.42
N ASP A 474 -11.23 10.35 7.23
CA ASP A 474 -11.41 9.70 5.90
C ASP A 474 -12.65 10.22 5.13
N GLY A 475 -13.80 10.29 5.79
CA GLY A 475 -15.07 10.79 5.23
C GLY A 475 -16.21 9.79 5.04
N LEU A 476 -16.07 8.55 5.51
CA LEU A 476 -17.14 7.73 6.08
C LEU A 476 -17.57 8.31 7.45
N THR A 477 -18.29 7.54 8.24
CA THR A 477 -18.47 7.78 9.69
C THR A 477 -18.25 6.47 10.41
N ASP A 478 -17.84 6.53 11.67
CA ASP A 478 -17.57 5.37 12.53
C ASP A 478 -18.72 4.33 12.48
N GLY A 479 -19.97 4.79 12.36
CA GLY A 479 -21.20 4.02 12.20
C GLY A 479 -21.58 3.64 10.77
N GLU A 480 -21.11 4.35 9.74
CA GLU A 480 -21.14 3.80 8.38
C GLU A 480 -20.22 2.57 8.31
N GLU A 481 -19.00 2.67 8.85
CA GLU A 481 -17.99 1.61 8.95
C GLU A 481 -18.47 0.41 9.79
N VAL A 482 -18.64 0.59 11.10
CA VAL A 482 -18.94 -0.49 12.08
C VAL A 482 -20.25 -1.22 11.75
N ILE A 483 -21.24 -0.54 11.19
CA ILE A 483 -22.59 -1.11 11.00
C ILE A 483 -22.78 -1.69 9.59
N ASN A 484 -22.15 -1.12 8.55
CA ASN A 484 -22.44 -1.49 7.16
C ASN A 484 -21.28 -2.22 6.45
N PHE A 485 -20.04 -2.00 6.87
CA PHE A 485 -18.84 -2.44 6.13
C PHE A 485 -17.95 -3.38 6.94
N GLY A 486 -17.62 -3.03 8.19
CA GLY A 486 -16.86 -3.89 9.12
C GLY A 486 -15.37 -3.57 9.24
N CYS A 487 -14.95 -2.41 8.74
CA CYS A 487 -13.64 -1.79 8.92
C CYS A 487 -13.36 -1.31 10.38
N ASP A 488 -12.15 -0.83 10.65
CA ASP A 488 -11.72 -0.30 11.97
C ASP A 488 -11.74 1.25 11.96
N PRO A 489 -12.69 1.92 12.64
CA PRO A 489 -12.95 3.38 12.56
C PRO A 489 -11.90 4.25 13.27
N MET A 490 -10.63 3.91 13.07
CA MET A 490 -9.43 4.45 13.70
C MET A 490 -8.19 4.39 12.79
N ASP A 491 -8.25 3.66 11.66
CA ASP A 491 -7.21 3.61 10.63
C ASP A 491 -7.89 3.60 9.25
N ALA A 492 -7.85 4.75 8.56
CA ALA A 492 -8.40 5.05 7.22
C ALA A 492 -7.79 4.25 6.03
N ASP A 493 -7.27 3.06 6.32
CA ASP A 493 -6.59 2.09 5.45
C ASP A 493 -6.61 0.79 6.28
N SER A 494 -7.79 0.16 6.37
CA SER A 494 -8.11 -0.88 7.36
C SER A 494 -7.25 -2.15 7.24
N ASP A 495 -6.53 -2.37 6.13
CA ASP A 495 -5.75 -3.58 5.88
C ASP A 495 -4.27 -3.39 5.47
N ASP A 496 -3.73 -2.16 5.53
CA ASP A 496 -2.34 -1.75 5.14
C ASP A 496 -2.07 -1.84 3.59
N ASP A 497 -3.02 -1.43 2.73
CA ASP A 497 -2.97 -1.48 1.24
C ASP A 497 -2.41 -0.21 0.54
N ASP A 498 -2.35 0.96 1.21
CA ASP A 498 -2.14 2.33 0.63
C ASP A 498 -3.38 2.91 -0.13
N LEU A 499 -4.59 2.31 -0.01
CA LEU A 499 -5.89 2.84 -0.46
C LEU A 499 -6.75 3.22 0.78
N ASP A 500 -7.71 4.16 0.65
CA ASP A 500 -8.59 4.55 1.77
C ASP A 500 -9.99 3.88 1.70
N ASP A 501 -10.50 3.45 2.85
CA ASP A 501 -11.78 2.73 3.01
C ASP A 501 -12.95 3.45 2.30
N TYR A 502 -12.98 4.79 2.35
CA TYR A 502 -13.90 5.60 1.57
C TYR A 502 -13.71 5.42 0.05
N GLU A 503 -12.50 5.55 -0.51
CA GLU A 503 -12.27 5.34 -1.94
C GLU A 503 -12.60 3.90 -2.35
N GLU A 504 -12.29 2.90 -1.53
CA GLU A 504 -12.72 1.51 -1.72
C GLU A 504 -14.24 1.38 -1.85
N ILE A 505 -14.98 1.69 -0.78
CA ILE A 505 -16.44 1.50 -0.73
C ILE A 505 -17.18 2.36 -1.77
N MET A 506 -16.74 3.60 -1.97
CA MET A 506 -17.48 4.62 -2.73
C MET A 506 -16.99 4.83 -4.17
N THR A 507 -15.76 4.42 -4.50
CA THR A 507 -15.19 4.54 -5.86
C THR A 507 -14.97 3.19 -6.53
N TYR A 508 -14.31 2.22 -5.86
CA TYR A 508 -13.81 0.99 -6.50
C TYR A 508 -14.72 -0.24 -6.31
N GLN A 509 -15.47 -0.28 -5.21
CA GLN A 509 -16.41 -1.36 -4.80
C GLN A 509 -15.72 -2.65 -4.33
N THR A 510 -14.55 -2.51 -3.71
CA THR A 510 -13.71 -3.53 -3.07
C THR A 510 -14.17 -3.84 -1.63
N ASP A 511 -13.46 -4.73 -0.92
CA ASP A 511 -13.73 -5.13 0.47
C ASP A 511 -12.58 -4.63 1.37
N PRO A 512 -12.77 -3.55 2.18
CA PRO A 512 -11.70 -2.88 2.95
C PRO A 512 -11.24 -3.68 4.18
N SER A 513 -11.08 -4.98 4.00
CA SER A 513 -10.60 -5.93 5.00
C SER A 513 -9.80 -7.11 4.40
N ASP A 514 -9.60 -7.13 3.07
CA ASP A 514 -8.89 -8.19 2.33
C ASP A 514 -8.15 -7.62 1.10
N THR A 515 -6.85 -7.35 1.26
CA THR A 515 -5.87 -6.71 0.34
C THR A 515 -5.68 -7.35 -1.07
N ASP A 516 -6.67 -8.05 -1.62
CA ASP A 516 -6.70 -8.89 -2.83
C ASP A 516 -8.17 -9.27 -3.09
N SER A 517 -9.05 -8.29 -3.37
CA SER A 517 -10.53 -8.44 -3.31
C SER A 517 -11.10 -9.58 -4.15
N ASP A 518 -10.38 -10.06 -5.17
CA ASP A 518 -10.84 -11.11 -6.09
C ASP A 518 -9.97 -12.39 -6.17
N ASP A 519 -9.02 -12.58 -5.24
CA ASP A 519 -8.25 -13.83 -5.00
C ASP A 519 -7.25 -14.13 -6.14
N ASP A 520 -6.63 -13.08 -6.71
CA ASP A 520 -5.79 -13.03 -7.94
C ASP A 520 -4.27 -12.90 -7.67
N THR A 521 -3.86 -12.29 -6.55
CA THR A 521 -2.48 -12.04 -6.06
C THR A 521 -1.81 -10.70 -6.39
N TYR A 522 -2.59 -9.69 -6.76
CA TYR A 522 -2.24 -8.26 -6.68
C TYR A 522 -3.10 -7.60 -5.61
N SER A 523 -2.71 -6.42 -5.11
CA SER A 523 -3.56 -5.66 -4.18
C SER A 523 -4.44 -4.65 -4.89
N ASP A 524 -5.51 -4.21 -4.22
CA ASP A 524 -6.53 -3.35 -4.82
C ASP A 524 -5.94 -1.97 -5.15
N TRP A 525 -5.03 -1.44 -4.32
CA TRP A 525 -4.17 -0.30 -4.68
C TRP A 525 -3.26 -0.56 -5.88
N GLU A 526 -2.63 -1.73 -6.00
CA GLU A 526 -1.75 -2.05 -7.16
C GLU A 526 -2.58 -2.03 -8.46
N GLU A 527 -3.76 -2.64 -8.45
CA GLU A 527 -4.76 -2.68 -9.53
C GLU A 527 -5.25 -1.28 -9.91
N VAL A 528 -5.73 -0.51 -8.93
CA VAL A 528 -6.22 0.86 -9.11
C VAL A 528 -5.13 1.78 -9.66
N THR A 529 -3.88 1.60 -9.23
CA THR A 529 -2.73 2.40 -9.68
C THR A 529 -2.36 2.14 -11.13
N VAL A 530 -2.42 0.89 -11.62
CA VAL A 530 -2.21 0.58 -13.05
C VAL A 530 -3.47 0.74 -13.90
N GLY A 531 -4.64 0.87 -13.27
CA GLY A 531 -5.93 1.13 -13.92
C GLY A 531 -6.63 -0.12 -14.47
N THR A 532 -6.48 -1.24 -13.77
CA THR A 532 -7.26 -2.48 -13.94
C THR A 532 -8.57 -2.44 -13.10
N ASP A 533 -9.28 -3.56 -12.96
CA ASP A 533 -10.59 -3.67 -12.30
C ASP A 533 -10.46 -4.67 -11.12
N PRO A 534 -10.25 -4.23 -9.86
CA PRO A 534 -9.94 -5.08 -8.67
C PRO A 534 -11.14 -5.92 -8.20
N ASN A 535 -11.85 -6.52 -9.14
CA ASN A 535 -13.15 -7.17 -9.01
C ASN A 535 -13.44 -8.17 -10.18
N ASP A 536 -12.55 -8.30 -11.19
CA ASP A 536 -12.58 -9.38 -12.21
C ASP A 536 -11.18 -10.05 -12.37
N PRO A 537 -10.94 -11.24 -11.75
CA PRO A 537 -9.60 -11.88 -11.60
C PRO A 537 -9.13 -12.54 -12.91
N ALA A 538 -8.95 -11.66 -13.90
CA ALA A 538 -8.81 -11.91 -15.33
C ALA A 538 -8.44 -10.63 -16.11
N ASP A 539 -8.58 -9.44 -15.52
CA ASP A 539 -8.21 -8.13 -16.05
C ASP A 539 -7.24 -7.47 -15.06
N ASN A 540 -6.07 -8.11 -14.82
CA ASN A 540 -5.17 -7.84 -13.68
C ASN A 540 -3.76 -7.32 -14.09
N PRO A 541 -2.93 -6.79 -13.17
CA PRO A 541 -1.61 -6.21 -13.46
C PRO A 541 -0.56 -7.18 -14.00
N GLY A 542 -0.83 -8.49 -13.97
CA GLY A 542 0.05 -9.55 -14.45
C GLY A 542 -0.32 -10.13 -15.82
N VAL A 543 -1.31 -9.56 -16.51
CA VAL A 543 -1.66 -9.97 -17.88
C VAL A 543 -0.64 -9.41 -18.87
N ASP A 544 0.13 -10.31 -19.45
CA ASP A 544 1.01 -10.12 -20.62
C ASP A 544 0.42 -10.96 -21.77
N THR A 545 -0.18 -10.28 -22.75
CA THR A 545 -0.96 -10.91 -23.83
C THR A 545 -0.10 -11.52 -24.93
N ASP A 546 1.05 -10.95 -25.26
CA ASP A 546 1.84 -11.32 -26.43
C ASP A 546 3.25 -11.88 -26.15
N GLY A 547 3.84 -11.58 -24.99
CA GLY A 547 5.01 -12.22 -24.41
C GLY A 547 6.30 -11.41 -24.43
N ASP A 548 6.26 -10.08 -24.50
CA ASP A 548 7.45 -9.21 -24.52
C ASP A 548 8.10 -9.05 -23.12
N GLY A 549 7.32 -8.63 -22.12
CA GLY A 549 7.77 -8.32 -20.76
C GLY A 549 7.02 -7.18 -20.06
N LEU A 550 6.26 -6.36 -20.79
CA LEU A 550 5.31 -5.37 -20.28
C LEU A 550 3.93 -6.04 -20.00
N PRO A 551 3.13 -5.54 -19.03
CA PRO A 551 1.73 -5.95 -18.88
C PRO A 551 0.75 -5.07 -19.68
N ASP A 552 -0.31 -5.67 -20.23
CA ASP A 552 -1.36 -5.04 -21.05
C ASP A 552 -1.89 -3.70 -20.47
N CYS A 553 -1.90 -3.58 -19.14
CA CYS A 553 -2.35 -2.39 -18.41
C CYS A 553 -1.32 -1.25 -18.39
N GLU A 554 -0.03 -1.52 -18.15
CA GLU A 554 1.03 -0.50 -18.24
C GLU A 554 1.12 0.02 -19.68
N GLU A 555 1.02 -0.86 -20.67
CA GLU A 555 1.00 -0.48 -22.08
C GLU A 555 -0.19 0.43 -22.46
N THR A 556 -1.38 0.10 -21.95
CA THR A 556 -2.64 0.81 -22.27
C THR A 556 -2.77 2.15 -21.53
N ASN A 557 -2.43 2.18 -20.24
CA ASN A 557 -2.66 3.33 -19.35
C ASN A 557 -1.39 4.19 -19.18
N GLY A 558 -0.22 3.58 -19.37
CA GLY A 558 1.08 4.20 -19.60
C GLY A 558 2.17 3.62 -18.68
N VAL A 559 3.32 3.24 -19.24
CA VAL A 559 4.49 2.79 -18.45
C VAL A 559 5.15 4.02 -17.84
N TYR A 560 5.22 4.10 -16.51
CA TYR A 560 5.77 5.26 -15.80
C TYR A 560 7.29 5.16 -15.60
N GLU A 561 8.07 5.46 -16.64
CA GLU A 561 9.52 5.63 -16.55
C GLU A 561 9.94 7.09 -16.79
N PRO A 562 9.88 7.96 -15.76
CA PRO A 562 10.17 9.40 -15.87
C PRO A 562 11.67 9.72 -16.06
N SER A 563 12.53 8.72 -16.24
CA SER A 563 13.94 8.89 -16.64
C SER A 563 14.25 8.45 -18.08
N ASN A 564 13.32 7.77 -18.77
CA ASN A 564 13.37 7.56 -20.23
C ASN A 564 13.10 8.91 -20.95
N PRO A 565 13.92 9.32 -21.94
CA PRO A 565 13.80 10.63 -22.60
C PRO A 565 12.58 10.77 -23.52
N TYR A 566 11.98 9.65 -23.97
CA TYR A 566 10.82 9.60 -24.86
C TYR A 566 9.48 9.64 -24.11
N ALA A 567 9.51 9.56 -22.77
CA ALA A 567 8.34 9.75 -21.90
C ALA A 567 7.61 11.09 -22.14
N ASP A 568 6.29 11.09 -21.94
CA ASP A 568 5.47 12.29 -22.11
C ASP A 568 5.82 13.40 -21.09
N GLY A 569 5.15 14.56 -21.21
CA GLY A 569 5.32 15.68 -20.27
C GLY A 569 4.86 15.42 -18.82
N SER A 570 4.42 14.19 -18.51
CA SER A 570 3.95 13.70 -17.22
C SER A 570 4.81 12.54 -16.70
N GLY A 571 5.50 11.80 -17.58
CA GLY A 571 6.44 10.72 -17.27
C GLY A 571 6.08 9.34 -17.82
N TYR A 572 5.19 9.26 -18.83
CA TYR A 572 4.61 7.99 -19.31
C TYR A 572 4.94 7.68 -20.78
N LEU A 573 5.18 6.41 -21.10
CA LEU A 573 5.22 5.84 -22.47
C LEU A 573 3.98 4.95 -22.72
N TYR A 574 3.68 4.59 -23.97
CA TYR A 574 2.47 3.86 -24.38
C TYR A 574 2.74 2.94 -25.59
N THR A 575 2.21 1.72 -25.62
CA THR A 575 2.48 0.69 -26.64
C THR A 575 1.19 -0.01 -27.11
N ASP A 576 1.25 -0.99 -28.04
CA ASP A 576 0.08 -1.81 -28.46
C ASP A 576 0.16 -3.21 -27.83
N PRO A 577 -0.65 -3.53 -26.78
CA PRO A 577 -0.58 -4.77 -25.98
C PRO A 577 -1.09 -6.03 -26.71
N THR A 578 -0.78 -6.13 -28.00
CA THR A 578 -1.12 -7.25 -28.87
C THR A 578 -0.07 -7.58 -29.94
N GLU A 579 0.99 -6.78 -30.09
CA GLU A 579 2.15 -7.04 -30.95
C GLU A 579 3.45 -6.63 -30.17
N PRO A 580 4.38 -7.57 -29.84
CA PRO A 580 5.53 -7.39 -28.90
C PRO A 580 6.64 -6.38 -29.26
N ASP A 581 6.36 -5.48 -30.20
CA ASP A 581 7.26 -4.82 -31.15
C ASP A 581 6.35 -3.81 -31.89
N SER A 582 6.11 -2.66 -31.26
CA SER A 582 4.97 -1.76 -31.57
C SER A 582 5.06 -1.03 -32.90
N ASP A 583 6.27 -0.74 -33.39
CA ASP A 583 6.51 -0.07 -34.67
C ASP A 583 7.15 -0.95 -35.77
N PHE A 584 7.57 -2.17 -35.41
CA PHE A 584 8.05 -3.25 -36.29
C PHE A 584 9.51 -3.16 -36.77
N ASP A 585 10.38 -2.56 -35.96
CA ASP A 585 11.84 -2.61 -36.09
C ASP A 585 12.43 -3.96 -35.59
N GLY A 586 11.81 -4.56 -34.57
CA GLY A 586 12.17 -5.86 -34.01
C GLY A 586 13.10 -5.87 -32.79
N LEU A 587 13.32 -4.73 -32.12
CA LEU A 587 13.46 -4.67 -30.66
C LEU A 587 12.08 -5.03 -30.02
N PRO A 588 12.05 -5.52 -28.77
CA PRO A 588 10.82 -5.60 -28.00
C PRO A 588 10.59 -4.35 -27.18
N ASP A 589 9.34 -3.88 -27.11
CA ASP A 589 8.92 -2.68 -26.38
C ASP A 589 9.50 -2.60 -24.94
N TYR A 590 9.53 -3.72 -24.21
CA TYR A 590 10.19 -3.83 -22.90
C TYR A 590 11.66 -3.40 -22.89
N GLU A 591 12.47 -3.80 -23.88
CA GLU A 591 13.91 -3.48 -23.93
C GLU A 591 14.15 -2.01 -24.29
N GLU A 592 13.20 -1.37 -24.98
CA GLU A 592 13.21 0.07 -25.31
C GLU A 592 12.76 0.96 -24.15
N VAL A 593 11.68 0.57 -23.48
CA VAL A 593 11.09 1.30 -22.34
C VAL A 593 12.02 1.19 -21.12
N TYR A 594 12.59 0.01 -20.86
CA TYR A 594 13.44 -0.27 -19.71
C TYR A 594 14.89 -0.63 -20.08
N LEU A 595 15.79 0.33 -19.87
CA LEU A 595 17.23 0.29 -20.12
C LEU A 595 17.89 -1.11 -20.01
N GLY A 596 18.19 -1.71 -21.17
CA GLY A 596 18.50 -3.13 -21.36
C GLY A 596 19.92 -3.60 -21.00
N GLU A 597 20.38 -4.71 -21.60
CA GLU A 597 21.80 -5.13 -21.47
C GLU A 597 22.74 -4.23 -22.32
N ASP A 598 22.20 -3.61 -23.36
CA ASP A 598 22.71 -2.51 -24.22
C ASP A 598 23.01 -1.22 -23.44
N ASN A 599 22.14 -0.83 -22.50
CA ASN A 599 22.13 0.43 -21.72
C ASN A 599 21.59 1.67 -22.48
N TYR A 600 20.75 1.49 -23.50
CA TYR A 600 20.05 2.60 -24.18
C TYR A 600 18.58 2.72 -23.72
N TYR A 601 17.92 3.79 -24.14
CA TYR A 601 16.47 3.90 -24.22
C TYR A 601 16.15 4.29 -25.66
N THR A 602 15.09 3.74 -26.24
CA THR A 602 14.62 4.08 -27.59
C THR A 602 13.14 4.42 -27.54
N ASN A 603 12.53 4.69 -28.69
CA ASN A 603 11.16 5.16 -28.80
C ASN A 603 10.27 4.08 -29.44
N PRO A 604 9.52 3.27 -28.66
CA PRO A 604 8.78 2.07 -29.11
C PRO A 604 7.51 2.40 -29.94
N ASN A 605 7.60 3.37 -30.83
CA ASN A 605 6.53 4.00 -31.61
C ASN A 605 7.06 4.72 -32.89
N ASP A 606 8.38 4.87 -33.07
CA ASP A 606 9.03 5.48 -34.23
C ASP A 606 10.42 4.79 -34.42
N PRO A 607 10.59 3.89 -35.41
CA PRO A 607 11.66 2.87 -35.50
C PRO A 607 12.99 3.43 -36.05
N ASP A 608 13.31 4.66 -35.65
CA ASP A 608 14.31 5.57 -36.23
C ASP A 608 14.39 6.75 -35.21
N SER A 609 14.94 6.47 -34.03
CA SER A 609 14.74 7.27 -32.80
C SER A 609 15.33 8.69 -32.84
N ASP A 610 16.35 8.93 -33.66
CA ASP A 610 16.96 10.25 -33.88
C ASP A 610 16.74 10.83 -35.30
N GLY A 611 16.52 9.97 -36.30
CA GLY A 611 16.08 10.35 -37.65
C GLY A 611 17.13 10.24 -38.76
N ASP A 612 18.20 9.45 -38.58
CA ASP A 612 19.26 9.21 -39.57
C ASP A 612 18.83 8.26 -40.73
N GLU A 613 17.68 7.58 -40.59
CA GLU A 613 17.13 6.52 -41.46
C GLU A 613 17.75 5.10 -41.32
N LEU A 614 18.52 4.77 -40.28
CA LEU A 614 18.73 3.38 -39.80
C LEU A 614 17.44 2.88 -39.08
N ASP A 615 17.52 1.73 -38.42
CA ASP A 615 16.54 1.34 -37.40
C ASP A 615 17.26 0.92 -36.12
N ASP A 616 16.67 1.25 -34.97
CA ASP A 616 17.31 1.19 -33.64
C ASP A 616 17.84 -0.23 -33.34
N ASN A 617 17.16 -1.27 -33.84
CA ASN A 617 17.57 -2.67 -33.85
C ASN A 617 18.80 -2.93 -34.73
N GLU A 618 18.83 -2.45 -35.97
CA GLU A 618 20.01 -2.54 -36.84
C GLU A 618 21.22 -1.86 -36.18
N GLU A 619 21.06 -0.80 -35.38
CA GLU A 619 22.14 -0.18 -34.62
C GLU A 619 22.60 -0.99 -33.39
N ILE A 620 21.68 -1.34 -32.48
CA ILE A 620 21.97 -2.04 -31.22
C ILE A 620 22.47 -3.46 -31.47
N ASN A 621 21.85 -4.20 -32.40
CA ASN A 621 22.24 -5.58 -32.73
C ASN A 621 23.25 -5.67 -33.88
N GLY A 622 23.37 -4.61 -34.67
CA GLY A 622 24.55 -4.25 -35.47
C GLY A 622 24.37 -4.37 -36.99
N VAL A 623 24.61 -3.26 -37.70
CA VAL A 623 24.32 -3.06 -39.12
C VAL A 623 25.22 -3.96 -39.97
N TYR A 624 24.64 -4.90 -40.71
CA TYR A 624 25.40 -5.94 -41.43
C TYR A 624 25.90 -5.47 -42.81
N GLU A 625 26.97 -4.67 -42.85
CA GLU A 625 27.72 -4.38 -44.08
C GLU A 625 29.14 -5.02 -44.07
N PRO A 626 29.27 -6.29 -44.49
CA PRO A 626 30.52 -7.06 -44.41
C PRO A 626 31.57 -6.70 -45.47
N ASP A 627 31.30 -5.77 -46.39
CA ASP A 627 32.28 -5.19 -47.31
C ASP A 627 32.78 -3.78 -46.85
N ASN A 628 32.28 -3.21 -45.73
CA ASN A 628 32.85 -2.03 -45.03
C ASN A 628 34.11 -2.44 -44.21
N PRO A 629 35.18 -1.61 -44.15
CA PRO A 629 36.45 -1.98 -43.50
C PRO A 629 36.45 -1.94 -41.96
N TYR A 630 35.60 -1.12 -41.32
CA TYR A 630 35.51 -0.95 -39.86
C TYR A 630 34.63 -2.02 -39.18
N ALA A 631 33.81 -2.71 -39.97
CA ALA A 631 32.96 -3.84 -39.53
C ALA A 631 33.71 -4.92 -38.71
N ASP A 632 33.01 -5.49 -37.73
CA ASP A 632 33.57 -6.48 -36.80
C ASP A 632 34.02 -7.80 -37.48
N GLY A 633 34.55 -8.73 -36.67
CA GLY A 633 34.91 -10.08 -37.13
C GLY A 633 33.74 -10.97 -37.63
N SER A 634 32.50 -10.47 -37.59
CA SER A 634 31.25 -11.09 -38.05
C SER A 634 30.69 -10.38 -39.29
N GLY A 635 30.93 -9.07 -39.41
CA GLY A 635 30.48 -8.18 -40.50
C GLY A 635 29.45 -7.14 -40.07
N ASN A 636 29.43 -6.75 -38.79
CA ASN A 636 28.51 -5.75 -38.21
C ASN A 636 29.26 -4.47 -37.82
N LEU A 637 28.64 -3.30 -38.00
CA LEU A 637 28.96 -2.05 -37.28
C LEU A 637 27.93 -1.83 -36.16
N TYR A 638 28.17 -0.87 -35.26
CA TYR A 638 27.31 -0.58 -34.09
C TYR A 638 27.40 0.91 -33.77
N THR A 639 26.27 1.55 -33.54
CA THR A 639 26.12 3.01 -33.35
C THR A 639 25.24 3.31 -32.12
N ASN A 640 24.80 4.55 -31.97
CA ASN A 640 24.02 5.02 -30.82
C ASN A 640 22.66 5.59 -31.29
N PRO A 641 21.54 4.84 -31.14
CA PRO A 641 20.22 5.14 -31.74
C PRO A 641 19.47 6.27 -31.01
N ASN A 642 20.18 7.35 -30.69
CA ASN A 642 19.76 8.50 -29.89
C ASN A 642 20.51 9.78 -30.33
N GLU A 643 21.60 9.65 -31.09
CA GLU A 643 22.37 10.75 -31.66
C GLU A 643 22.83 10.29 -33.07
N ALA A 644 22.16 10.77 -34.12
CA ALA A 644 22.33 10.44 -35.55
C ALA A 644 23.74 10.67 -36.16
N ASP A 645 24.69 11.04 -35.32
CA ASP A 645 26.07 11.49 -35.51
C ASP A 645 26.78 11.02 -34.22
N SER A 646 27.20 9.74 -34.22
CA SER A 646 27.51 8.97 -33.00
C SER A 646 28.76 9.46 -32.27
N ASP A 647 29.69 10.13 -32.96
CA ASP A 647 30.93 10.65 -32.39
C ASP A 647 31.06 12.19 -32.39
N GLY A 648 30.32 12.89 -33.26
CA GLY A 648 30.15 14.34 -33.25
C GLY A 648 30.85 15.11 -34.37
N ASP A 649 31.28 14.48 -35.46
CA ASP A 649 31.92 15.12 -36.62
C ASP A 649 30.90 15.86 -37.54
N SER A 650 29.61 15.49 -37.47
CA SER A 650 28.48 16.00 -38.29
C SER A 650 28.33 15.44 -39.71
N ILE A 651 28.83 14.24 -39.97
CA ILE A 651 28.26 13.26 -40.92
C ILE A 651 27.12 12.52 -40.18
N ASP A 652 26.12 12.00 -40.92
CA ASP A 652 25.06 11.16 -40.34
C ASP A 652 25.50 9.67 -40.42
N ASP A 653 25.44 8.91 -39.32
CA ASP A 653 26.02 7.53 -39.16
C ASP A 653 25.78 6.60 -40.36
N LYS A 654 24.57 6.64 -40.93
CA LYS A 654 24.19 5.87 -42.12
C LYS A 654 25.03 6.13 -43.36
N GLU A 655 25.45 7.37 -43.63
CA GLU A 655 26.23 7.73 -44.82
C GLU A 655 27.65 7.12 -44.73
N GLU A 656 28.21 7.06 -43.51
CA GLU A 656 29.46 6.40 -43.16
C GLU A 656 29.40 4.88 -43.33
N ILE A 657 28.37 4.25 -42.76
CA ILE A 657 28.16 2.80 -42.83
C ILE A 657 27.94 2.35 -44.28
N PHE A 658 27.20 3.14 -45.09
CA PHE A 658 26.66 2.71 -46.40
C PHE A 658 27.21 3.41 -47.65
N LEU A 659 28.49 3.75 -47.67
CA LEU A 659 29.24 4.19 -48.86
C LEU A 659 28.63 5.42 -49.53
N GLY A 660 28.92 6.57 -48.93
CA GLY A 660 28.23 7.84 -49.09
C GLY A 660 28.27 8.55 -50.45
N SER A 661 27.86 9.81 -50.43
CA SER A 661 27.75 10.69 -51.60
C SER A 661 29.11 11.09 -52.21
N ASP A 662 30.13 11.15 -51.37
CA ASP A 662 31.58 11.25 -51.60
C ASP A 662 32.18 9.98 -52.23
N ASN A 663 31.69 8.79 -51.83
CA ASN A 663 32.15 7.43 -52.13
C ASN A 663 33.17 6.84 -51.10
N TYR A 664 33.18 7.31 -49.85
CA TYR A 664 34.01 6.77 -48.75
C TYR A 664 33.23 5.83 -47.80
N TYR A 665 33.95 5.19 -46.90
CA TYR A 665 33.45 4.58 -45.66
C TYR A 665 34.36 5.10 -44.54
N THR A 666 33.79 5.42 -43.39
CA THR A 666 34.45 5.94 -42.19
C THR A 666 34.04 5.10 -40.97
N ASP A 667 34.63 5.33 -39.80
CA ASP A 667 34.29 4.65 -38.53
C ASP A 667 33.32 5.52 -37.71
N PRO A 668 32.00 5.23 -37.66
CA PRO A 668 30.95 6.07 -37.04
C PRO A 668 30.98 6.04 -35.50
N ASN A 669 32.18 6.03 -34.93
CA ASN A 669 32.55 5.91 -33.51
C ASN A 669 33.90 6.62 -33.25
N ALA A 670 34.53 7.21 -34.26
CA ALA A 670 35.80 7.94 -34.21
C ALA A 670 35.88 8.99 -35.33
N THR A 671 35.70 10.27 -34.95
CA THR A 671 35.78 11.53 -35.76
C THR A 671 37.08 11.76 -36.57
N ASP A 672 37.94 10.76 -36.73
CA ASP A 672 39.33 10.79 -37.19
C ASP A 672 39.64 9.33 -37.59
N SER A 673 39.15 8.94 -38.77
CA SER A 673 38.97 7.53 -39.19
C SER A 673 40.26 6.72 -39.36
N ASP A 674 41.40 7.38 -39.58
CA ASP A 674 42.71 6.74 -39.73
C ASP A 674 43.76 7.17 -38.68
N GLY A 675 43.51 8.26 -37.95
CA GLY A 675 44.32 8.72 -36.82
C GLY A 675 45.35 9.80 -37.16
N ASP A 676 45.16 10.50 -38.28
CA ASP A 676 45.93 11.66 -38.73
C ASP A 676 45.77 12.89 -37.82
N GLY A 677 44.53 13.27 -37.49
CA GLY A 677 44.20 14.44 -36.67
C GLY A 677 43.42 15.57 -37.35
N LEU A 678 43.03 15.43 -38.61
CA LEU A 678 41.84 16.08 -39.19
C LEU A 678 40.54 15.42 -38.67
N ASP A 679 39.37 15.95 -39.06
CA ASP A 679 38.09 15.23 -38.95
C ASP A 679 37.51 14.88 -40.33
N ASP A 680 36.82 13.74 -40.40
CA ASP A 680 36.40 13.11 -41.67
C ASP A 680 35.53 14.07 -42.52
N LEU A 681 34.71 14.90 -41.87
CA LEU A 681 33.96 15.99 -42.51
C LEU A 681 34.84 17.15 -43.01
N GLU A 682 35.87 17.57 -42.28
CA GLU A 682 36.84 18.59 -42.72
C GLU A 682 37.53 18.16 -44.04
N GLU A 683 37.85 16.88 -44.20
CA GLU A 683 38.48 16.29 -45.39
C GLU A 683 37.58 16.24 -46.63
N VAL A 684 36.33 15.78 -46.50
CA VAL A 684 35.40 15.64 -47.65
C VAL A 684 34.73 16.95 -48.08
N THR A 685 34.97 18.07 -47.38
CA THR A 685 34.24 19.34 -47.57
C THR A 685 35.03 20.40 -48.35
N GLU A 686 34.64 20.68 -49.62
CA GLU A 686 35.22 21.73 -50.51
C GLU A 686 35.35 23.12 -49.81
N GLY A 687 36.47 23.34 -49.11
CA GLY A 687 36.84 24.59 -48.49
C GLY A 687 36.53 24.76 -47.00
N SER A 688 36.67 23.71 -46.18
CA SER A 688 37.17 23.94 -44.82
C SER A 688 38.63 24.39 -44.89
N ASP A 689 39.55 23.47 -45.21
CA ASP A 689 41.00 23.68 -45.08
C ASP A 689 41.75 23.73 -46.41
N THR A 690 41.01 24.17 -47.44
CA THR A 690 41.44 24.48 -48.82
C THR A 690 41.72 23.29 -49.74
N TYR A 691 41.85 22.09 -49.18
CA TYR A 691 42.17 20.84 -49.87
C TYR A 691 41.04 19.81 -49.73
N GLU A 692 41.13 18.69 -50.46
CA GLU A 692 40.20 17.54 -50.42
C GLU A 692 41.11 16.30 -50.37
N THR A 693 41.07 15.55 -49.27
CA THR A 693 41.96 14.41 -48.93
C THR A 693 41.16 13.10 -48.90
N ASP A 694 41.74 11.99 -48.43
CA ASP A 694 41.10 10.66 -48.38
C ASP A 694 41.05 10.20 -46.91
N PRO A 695 39.90 10.23 -46.21
CA PRO A 695 39.78 9.98 -44.76
C PRO A 695 39.96 8.49 -44.37
N THR A 696 40.78 7.77 -45.13
CA THR A 696 41.14 6.36 -44.95
C THR A 696 42.62 6.07 -45.27
N ASP A 697 43.43 7.08 -45.61
CA ASP A 697 44.87 6.99 -45.96
C ASP A 697 45.63 8.24 -45.39
N PRO A 698 46.26 8.16 -44.19
CA PRO A 698 46.75 9.32 -43.39
C PRO A 698 48.09 9.91 -43.86
N ASP A 699 48.33 9.88 -45.17
CA ASP A 699 49.55 10.30 -45.88
C ASP A 699 49.16 10.31 -47.37
N SER A 700 48.48 11.38 -47.80
CA SER A 700 47.80 11.45 -49.11
C SER A 700 48.73 11.34 -50.33
N ASP A 701 50.05 11.51 -50.18
CA ASP A 701 51.01 11.44 -51.30
C ASP A 701 52.28 10.55 -51.16
N ASP A 702 52.39 9.74 -50.10
CA ASP A 702 53.49 8.78 -49.76
C ASP A 702 54.82 9.48 -49.28
N ASP A 703 54.76 10.56 -48.50
CA ASP A 703 55.90 11.43 -48.11
C ASP A 703 56.60 11.09 -46.75
N ASP A 704 55.96 10.32 -45.85
CA ASP A 704 56.30 10.12 -44.41
C ASP A 704 55.90 11.28 -43.44
N LEU A 705 55.09 12.27 -43.87
CA LEU A 705 54.30 13.23 -43.05
C LEU A 705 52.79 12.90 -43.18
N THR A 706 51.93 13.46 -42.32
CA THR A 706 50.46 13.24 -42.40
C THR A 706 49.73 14.54 -42.73
N ASP A 707 48.58 14.46 -43.40
CA ASP A 707 47.78 15.57 -43.90
C ASP A 707 47.45 16.64 -42.83
N GLY A 708 47.25 16.24 -41.56
CA GLY A 708 47.07 17.10 -40.39
C GLY A 708 48.37 17.63 -39.76
N GLU A 709 49.49 16.90 -39.85
CA GLU A 709 50.83 17.45 -39.53
C GLU A 709 51.26 18.49 -40.60
N GLU A 710 50.88 18.28 -41.85
CA GLU A 710 51.02 19.21 -42.98
C GLU A 710 50.14 20.45 -42.85
N GLN A 711 48.84 20.30 -42.54
CA GLN A 711 47.96 21.44 -42.24
C GLN A 711 48.53 22.29 -41.09
N SER A 712 49.22 21.64 -40.13
CA SER A 712 49.93 22.29 -39.03
C SER A 712 51.23 23.00 -39.45
N CYS A 713 51.90 22.54 -40.51
CA CYS A 713 53.08 23.18 -41.11
C CYS A 713 52.71 24.33 -42.07
N GLY A 714 51.60 24.16 -42.82
CA GLY A 714 51.07 25.12 -43.79
C GLY A 714 51.33 24.77 -45.25
N THR A 715 51.51 23.48 -45.54
CA THR A 715 51.81 22.87 -46.86
C THR A 715 50.50 22.54 -47.61
N ASP A 716 50.51 21.55 -48.51
CA ASP A 716 49.38 21.17 -49.40
C ASP A 716 49.44 19.64 -49.54
N PRO A 717 48.57 18.86 -48.85
CA PRO A 717 48.69 17.39 -48.70
C PRO A 717 48.51 16.53 -49.95
N ASN A 718 49.08 16.96 -51.07
CA ASN A 718 48.87 16.47 -52.44
C ASN A 718 50.09 16.86 -53.35
N ASP A 719 51.19 17.42 -52.81
CA ASP A 719 52.34 17.96 -53.56
C ASP A 719 53.70 17.80 -52.79
N GLU A 720 54.17 16.54 -52.63
CA GLU A 720 55.45 15.92 -52.10
C GLU A 720 56.77 16.73 -51.92
N ASP A 721 56.83 18.03 -52.28
CA ASP A 721 57.99 18.93 -52.35
C ASP A 721 57.43 20.37 -52.47
N TYR A 722 56.86 20.93 -51.39
CA TYR A 722 55.89 22.06 -51.45
C TYR A 722 56.49 23.38 -51.96
N ASP A 723 57.72 23.73 -51.56
CA ASP A 723 58.40 24.92 -52.07
C ASP A 723 59.25 24.67 -53.35
N GLY A 724 59.58 23.40 -53.62
CA GLY A 724 60.23 22.95 -54.86
C GLY A 724 61.76 22.90 -54.81
N ASP A 725 62.32 22.85 -53.61
CA ASP A 725 63.73 22.61 -53.28
C ASP A 725 64.25 21.23 -53.78
N GLY A 726 63.51 20.16 -53.48
CA GLY A 726 63.87 18.77 -53.81
C GLY A 726 64.33 17.87 -52.64
N LEU A 727 64.14 18.29 -51.39
CA LEU A 727 63.72 17.41 -50.29
C LEU A 727 62.23 17.04 -50.43
N LEU A 728 61.71 16.30 -49.46
CA LEU A 728 60.27 16.10 -49.25
C LEU A 728 59.90 16.74 -47.90
N ASP A 729 58.69 17.23 -47.74
CA ASP A 729 58.21 17.94 -46.56
C ASP A 729 58.37 17.08 -45.28
N GLY A 730 58.11 15.78 -45.38
CA GLY A 730 58.36 14.78 -44.34
C GLY A 730 59.84 14.48 -44.09
N GLU A 731 60.70 14.51 -45.11
CA GLU A 731 62.16 14.41 -44.90
C GLU A 731 62.68 15.65 -44.14
N GLU A 732 62.20 16.84 -44.48
CA GLU A 732 62.51 18.09 -43.78
C GLU A 732 62.11 18.03 -42.30
N VAL A 733 60.81 17.85 -42.02
CA VAL A 733 60.26 17.90 -40.65
C VAL A 733 60.82 16.78 -39.77
N ASN A 734 60.94 15.55 -40.29
CA ASN A 734 61.34 14.38 -39.49
C ASN A 734 62.85 14.09 -39.47
N THR A 735 63.63 14.52 -40.47
CA THR A 735 65.06 14.18 -40.58
C THR A 735 66.01 15.36 -40.40
N TYR A 736 65.77 16.48 -41.08
CA TYR A 736 66.73 17.61 -41.12
C TYR A 736 66.40 18.71 -40.10
N GLY A 737 65.11 18.97 -39.85
CA GLY A 737 64.63 19.99 -38.91
C GLY A 737 64.50 21.38 -39.52
N THR A 738 64.38 21.43 -40.85
CA THR A 738 64.25 22.60 -41.72
C THR A 738 62.79 23.10 -41.74
N SER A 739 62.26 23.61 -42.86
CA SER A 739 60.93 24.23 -42.92
C SER A 739 60.36 24.18 -44.34
N PRO A 740 59.37 23.32 -44.64
CA PRO A 740 58.87 23.04 -46.00
C PRO A 740 57.99 24.15 -46.62
N THR A 741 58.42 25.40 -46.45
CA THR A 741 57.75 26.61 -46.96
C THR A 741 58.74 27.76 -47.23
N ASP A 742 60.06 27.49 -47.18
CA ASP A 742 61.16 28.47 -47.23
C ASP A 742 62.42 27.79 -47.81
N ASP A 743 62.70 27.99 -49.11
CA ASP A 743 63.64 27.21 -49.94
C ASP A 743 65.16 27.40 -49.64
N ASP A 744 65.51 27.90 -48.45
CA ASP A 744 66.82 28.43 -48.01
C ASP A 744 66.73 28.70 -46.49
N HIS A 745 66.73 27.65 -45.64
CA HIS A 745 66.26 27.74 -44.24
C HIS A 745 67.07 28.68 -43.33
N ASP A 746 68.36 28.88 -43.59
CA ASP A 746 69.27 29.65 -42.73
C ASP A 746 69.77 31.00 -43.31
N ASP A 747 69.24 31.43 -44.46
CA ASP A 747 69.59 32.65 -45.23
C ASP A 747 71.02 32.61 -45.89
N ASP A 748 71.68 31.44 -46.06
CA ASP A 748 72.96 31.26 -46.80
C ASP A 748 72.85 31.54 -48.32
N GLY A 749 71.84 30.97 -48.98
CA GLY A 749 71.62 31.07 -50.42
C GLY A 749 72.02 29.85 -51.27
N LEU A 750 72.40 28.74 -50.66
CA LEU A 750 72.08 27.38 -51.12
C LEU A 750 70.58 27.09 -50.92
N LEU A 751 70.17 25.88 -51.25
CA LEU A 751 68.85 25.34 -50.94
C LEU A 751 69.09 24.04 -50.16
N ASP A 752 68.29 23.76 -49.13
CA ASP A 752 68.43 22.64 -48.20
C ASP A 752 68.61 21.28 -48.89
N GLY A 753 67.92 21.07 -50.01
CA GLY A 753 68.02 19.90 -50.87
C GLY A 753 69.22 19.91 -51.82
N GLU A 754 69.77 21.07 -52.21
CA GLU A 754 71.10 21.09 -52.86
C GLU A 754 72.19 20.72 -51.84
N GLU A 755 72.11 21.22 -50.62
CA GLU A 755 72.99 20.88 -49.50
C GLU A 755 73.01 19.39 -49.20
N VAL A 756 71.88 18.84 -48.75
CA VAL A 756 71.74 17.43 -48.35
C VAL A 756 72.14 16.49 -49.50
N ASN A 757 71.63 16.73 -50.72
CA ASN A 757 71.83 15.80 -51.84
C ASN A 757 73.15 16.00 -52.62
N THR A 758 73.77 17.17 -52.57
CA THR A 758 74.94 17.51 -53.41
C THR A 758 76.20 17.79 -52.60
N HIS A 759 76.13 18.61 -51.55
CA HIS A 759 77.31 19.14 -50.84
C HIS A 759 77.64 18.38 -49.55
N GLN A 760 76.62 17.84 -48.86
CA GLN A 760 76.68 17.11 -47.58
C GLN A 760 76.93 18.01 -46.34
N THR A 761 76.49 19.26 -46.42
CA THR A 761 76.41 20.28 -45.36
C THR A 761 75.20 20.06 -44.43
N ASP A 762 75.03 20.89 -43.39
CA ASP A 762 73.90 20.85 -42.43
C ASP A 762 72.99 22.08 -42.66
N PRO A 763 71.78 21.93 -43.26
CA PRO A 763 70.92 23.04 -43.70
C PRO A 763 70.24 23.81 -42.56
N THR A 764 70.90 23.86 -41.40
CA THR A 764 70.46 24.61 -40.21
C THR A 764 71.58 25.44 -39.57
N ASP A 765 72.80 25.44 -40.13
CA ASP A 765 73.96 26.22 -39.67
C ASP A 765 74.83 26.67 -40.89
N PRO A 766 74.83 27.97 -41.28
CA PRO A 766 75.35 28.47 -42.57
C PRO A 766 76.88 28.63 -42.61
N ASP A 767 77.60 27.72 -41.95
CA ASP A 767 79.05 27.67 -41.66
C ASP A 767 79.32 26.25 -41.12
N SER A 768 79.11 25.23 -41.98
CA SER A 768 78.89 23.82 -41.59
C SER A 768 80.04 23.19 -40.77
N ASP A 769 81.24 23.76 -40.82
CA ASP A 769 82.42 23.27 -40.10
C ASP A 769 83.11 24.27 -39.15
N ASP A 770 82.41 25.36 -38.79
CA ASP A 770 82.77 26.34 -37.72
C ASP A 770 84.02 27.19 -38.09
N ASP A 771 84.28 27.38 -39.40
CA ASP A 771 85.43 28.06 -40.03
C ASP A 771 85.28 29.59 -40.09
N GLY A 772 84.10 30.08 -40.47
CA GLY A 772 83.81 31.50 -40.69
C GLY A 772 83.73 31.98 -42.14
N LEU A 773 83.73 31.07 -43.12
CA LEU A 773 83.09 31.26 -44.44
C LEU A 773 81.61 30.86 -44.36
N ASP A 774 80.84 31.11 -45.43
CA ASP A 774 79.49 30.57 -45.61
C ASP A 774 79.52 29.50 -46.71
N ASP A 775 78.75 28.42 -46.54
CA ASP A 775 78.80 27.21 -47.39
C ASP A 775 78.57 27.56 -48.88
N GLN A 776 77.77 28.60 -49.16
CA GLN A 776 77.64 29.17 -50.51
C GLN A 776 78.90 29.90 -51.02
N GLU A 777 79.59 30.71 -50.21
CA GLU A 777 80.87 31.36 -50.62
C GLU A 777 81.95 30.31 -50.94
N GLU A 778 81.93 29.16 -50.25
CA GLU A 778 82.84 28.01 -50.50
C GLU A 778 82.57 27.28 -51.81
N VAL A 779 81.33 26.87 -52.08
CA VAL A 779 80.99 26.16 -53.34
C VAL A 779 80.87 27.11 -54.54
N THR A 780 80.66 28.42 -54.32
CA THR A 780 80.47 29.45 -55.37
C THR A 780 81.53 30.57 -55.35
N SER A 781 82.80 30.19 -55.52
CA SER A 781 83.97 31.05 -55.78
C SER A 781 83.91 32.49 -55.25
N GLY A 782 84.16 32.61 -53.96
CA GLY A 782 84.02 33.79 -53.12
C GLY A 782 84.79 35.07 -53.42
N SER A 783 84.89 35.86 -52.37
CA SER A 783 85.39 37.24 -52.32
C SER A 783 86.89 37.35 -52.62
N ASP A 784 87.67 36.34 -52.26
CA ASP A 784 89.06 36.09 -52.69
C ASP A 784 89.13 35.44 -54.09
N GLY A 785 88.27 34.45 -54.34
CA GLY A 785 88.10 33.71 -55.59
C GLY A 785 88.56 32.25 -55.55
N TYR A 786 88.63 31.62 -54.38
CA TYR A 786 88.97 30.21 -54.17
C TYR A 786 87.74 29.28 -54.27
N LEU A 787 87.90 28.00 -53.91
CA LEU A 787 86.85 26.98 -53.78
C LEU A 787 87.41 25.92 -52.82
N THR A 788 86.71 25.70 -51.73
CA THR A 788 87.11 24.88 -50.57
C THR A 788 86.13 23.69 -50.44
N ASP A 789 86.14 22.96 -49.32
CA ASP A 789 85.26 21.79 -49.07
C ASP A 789 84.51 22.08 -47.75
N PRO A 790 83.21 22.46 -47.77
CA PRO A 790 82.45 23.00 -46.61
C PRO A 790 82.09 21.93 -45.55
N THR A 791 82.98 20.97 -45.36
CA THR A 791 82.88 19.87 -44.39
C THR A 791 84.25 19.48 -43.79
N ASP A 792 85.33 20.23 -44.09
CA ASP A 792 86.72 20.00 -43.66
C ASP A 792 87.53 21.33 -43.63
N SER A 793 87.26 22.20 -42.63
CA SER A 793 87.81 23.53 -42.26
C SER A 793 89.34 23.76 -42.22
N ASP A 794 90.11 23.01 -43.00
CA ASP A 794 91.56 23.08 -43.23
C ASP A 794 91.78 22.34 -44.58
N SER A 795 91.24 22.89 -45.68
CA SER A 795 91.00 22.19 -46.96
C SER A 795 92.23 21.51 -47.56
N ASP A 796 93.43 21.97 -47.22
CA ASP A 796 94.70 21.41 -47.68
C ASP A 796 95.55 20.69 -46.61
N ALA A 797 95.09 20.73 -45.35
CA ALA A 797 95.67 20.13 -44.15
C ALA A 797 97.04 20.71 -43.72
N ASP A 798 97.22 22.02 -43.88
CA ASP A 798 98.30 22.86 -43.34
C ASP A 798 98.14 23.12 -41.82
N GLY A 799 96.91 23.43 -41.39
CA GLY A 799 96.55 23.76 -40.00
C GLY A 799 96.22 25.22 -39.72
N LEU A 800 96.09 26.07 -40.76
CA LEU A 800 95.21 27.23 -40.71
C LEU A 800 93.76 26.78 -40.96
N GLU A 801 92.81 27.63 -40.60
CA GLU A 801 91.39 27.50 -40.97
C GLU A 801 91.19 28.34 -42.26
N ASP A 802 90.40 27.90 -43.23
CA ASP A 802 90.27 28.51 -44.57
C ASP A 802 89.77 29.98 -44.48
N GLY A 803 88.89 30.28 -43.52
CA GLY A 803 88.47 31.63 -43.13
C GLY A 803 89.57 32.45 -42.42
N GLU A 804 90.51 31.82 -41.71
CA GLU A 804 91.76 32.49 -41.27
C GLU A 804 92.65 32.81 -42.49
N GLU A 805 92.70 31.96 -43.52
CA GLU A 805 93.51 32.17 -44.73
C GLU A 805 93.06 33.41 -45.52
N GLN A 806 91.75 33.69 -45.62
CA GLN A 806 91.26 34.95 -46.19
C GLN A 806 91.82 36.19 -45.44
N THR A 807 92.11 36.06 -44.15
CA THR A 807 92.74 37.12 -43.33
C THR A 807 94.26 37.25 -43.57
N TYR A 808 94.96 36.15 -43.86
CA TYR A 808 96.40 36.15 -44.18
C TYR A 808 96.70 36.42 -45.68
N ALA A 809 95.69 36.24 -46.55
CA ALA A 809 95.74 36.35 -48.01
C ALA A 809 96.63 35.30 -48.70
N THR A 810 96.53 34.07 -48.19
CA THR A 810 97.11 32.83 -48.70
C THR A 810 96.11 32.09 -49.64
N ASP A 811 96.41 30.86 -50.03
CA ASP A 811 95.66 30.06 -51.02
C ASP A 811 95.23 28.74 -50.34
N PRO A 812 93.98 28.60 -49.82
CA PRO A 812 93.51 27.46 -49.02
C PRO A 812 93.35 26.14 -49.82
N THR A 813 94.16 25.98 -50.87
CA THR A 813 94.24 24.80 -51.72
C THR A 813 95.68 24.39 -52.06
N ASP A 814 96.71 25.08 -51.54
CA ASP A 814 98.15 24.78 -51.74
C ASP A 814 99.00 25.14 -50.49
N PRO A 815 99.42 24.14 -49.65
CA PRO A 815 99.91 24.32 -48.26
C PRO A 815 101.36 24.83 -48.14
N ASP A 816 101.72 25.78 -49.00
CA ASP A 816 103.03 26.37 -49.28
C ASP A 816 102.78 27.47 -50.35
N THR A 817 101.90 28.45 -50.06
CA THR A 817 101.32 29.44 -51.02
C THR A 817 102.37 30.06 -51.96
N ASP A 818 103.57 30.35 -51.45
CA ASP A 818 104.66 30.97 -52.22
C ASP A 818 105.70 29.99 -52.81
N ALA A 819 105.61 28.71 -52.44
CA ALA A 819 106.44 27.57 -52.83
C ALA A 819 107.92 27.65 -52.38
N ASP A 820 108.21 28.21 -51.20
CA ASP A 820 109.52 28.16 -50.52
C ASP A 820 109.83 26.76 -49.94
N GLY A 821 108.83 26.08 -49.38
CA GLY A 821 108.94 24.76 -48.74
C GLY A 821 108.75 24.73 -47.22
N TYR A 822 108.08 25.73 -46.67
CA TYR A 822 107.35 25.65 -45.39
C TYR A 822 105.86 25.74 -45.69
N SER A 823 105.02 25.60 -44.68
CA SER A 823 103.57 25.67 -44.83
C SER A 823 103.04 26.95 -44.18
N ASP A 824 101.88 27.44 -44.60
CA ASP A 824 101.46 28.81 -44.28
C ASP A 824 101.11 28.98 -42.79
N TYR A 825 100.56 27.96 -42.12
CA TYR A 825 100.50 27.84 -40.66
C TYR A 825 101.88 27.94 -40.01
N THR A 826 102.89 27.28 -40.60
CA THR A 826 104.26 27.30 -40.09
C THR A 826 104.88 28.71 -40.20
N GLU A 827 104.57 29.44 -41.27
CA GLU A 827 104.97 30.83 -41.49
C GLU A 827 104.26 31.78 -40.51
N VAL A 828 102.92 31.71 -40.43
CA VAL A 828 102.07 32.52 -39.53
C VAL A 828 102.47 32.30 -38.06
N THR A 829 102.70 31.06 -37.63
CA THR A 829 102.99 30.75 -36.22
C THR A 829 104.42 31.10 -35.76
N GLU A 830 105.43 31.03 -36.64
CA GLU A 830 106.78 31.55 -36.33
C GLU A 830 106.92 33.06 -36.62
N GLY A 831 105.98 33.65 -37.37
CA GLY A 831 105.79 35.09 -37.54
C GLY A 831 106.50 35.70 -38.75
N THR A 832 106.50 34.97 -39.86
CA THR A 832 106.99 35.37 -41.19
C THR A 832 105.83 35.79 -42.12
N ASP A 833 106.04 35.91 -43.43
CA ASP A 833 105.06 36.41 -44.41
C ASP A 833 104.84 35.31 -45.48
N PRO A 834 103.74 34.53 -45.40
CA PRO A 834 103.50 33.36 -46.28
C PRO A 834 103.32 33.69 -47.78
N THR A 835 103.55 34.95 -48.17
CA THR A 835 103.36 35.44 -49.55
C THR A 835 104.64 36.01 -50.19
N ASP A 836 105.81 35.98 -49.52
CA ASP A 836 107.12 36.38 -50.08
C ASP A 836 108.21 35.28 -49.89
N PRO A 837 108.57 34.50 -50.94
CA PRO A 837 109.36 33.25 -50.90
C PRO A 837 110.86 33.51 -50.67
N LEU A 838 111.13 34.23 -49.58
CA LEU A 838 112.36 34.92 -49.21
C LEU A 838 112.44 35.21 -47.69
N ASP A 839 111.34 35.13 -46.92
CA ASP A 839 111.29 35.40 -45.47
C ASP A 839 110.64 34.22 -44.71
N TYR A 840 111.44 33.20 -44.34
CA TYR A 840 110.99 31.88 -43.85
C TYR A 840 111.64 31.42 -42.50
N PRO A 841 111.11 30.39 -41.79
CA PRO A 841 111.55 30.00 -40.44
C PRO A 841 112.96 29.34 -40.29
N GLU A 842 113.53 29.35 -39.06
CA GLU A 842 114.83 28.73 -38.71
C GLU A 842 114.69 27.39 -37.90
N THR A 843 114.67 26.25 -38.59
CA THR A 843 114.40 24.89 -38.04
C THR A 843 115.24 24.37 -36.82
N PRO A 844 114.57 23.82 -35.77
CA PRO A 844 115.17 22.99 -34.69
C PRO A 844 114.77 21.48 -34.74
N THR A 845 115.31 20.63 -33.85
CA THR A 845 115.30 19.13 -33.99
C THR A 845 114.40 18.32 -33.01
N THR A 846 113.92 17.15 -33.48
CA THR A 846 112.77 16.31 -33.01
C THR A 846 112.93 15.34 -31.80
N THR A 847 111.82 14.98 -31.10
CA THR A 847 111.23 13.58 -30.90
C THR A 847 110.20 13.40 -29.73
N PRO A 848 109.00 12.75 -29.93
CA PRO A 848 107.96 12.34 -28.93
C PRO A 848 107.94 10.77 -28.70
N PRO A 849 106.85 10.00 -28.31
CA PRO A 849 105.48 10.19 -27.72
C PRO A 849 105.32 9.34 -26.37
N PRO A 850 104.37 8.39 -26.03
CA PRO A 850 102.97 8.01 -26.42
C PRO A 850 101.96 7.42 -25.32
N GLU A 851 100.67 7.17 -25.72
CA GLU A 851 99.82 5.92 -25.54
C GLU A 851 98.92 5.45 -24.31
N THR A 852 97.68 4.93 -24.63
CA THR A 852 96.97 3.62 -24.25
C THR A 852 95.80 3.36 -23.22
N THR A 853 94.68 2.73 -23.70
CA THR A 853 93.90 1.49 -23.25
C THR A 853 92.64 1.43 -22.29
N THR A 854 91.84 0.32 -22.40
CA THR A 854 90.51 -0.08 -21.78
C THR A 854 90.41 -1.66 -21.53
N PRO A 855 89.30 -2.49 -21.46
CA PRO A 855 87.81 -2.35 -21.33
C PRO A 855 87.02 -3.23 -20.22
N PRO A 856 86.22 -4.36 -20.41
CA PRO A 856 84.83 -4.52 -19.83
C PRO A 856 84.31 -5.91 -19.22
N GLU A 857 82.98 -6.01 -18.90
CA GLU A 857 81.99 -7.15 -19.12
C GLU A 857 81.50 -8.25 -18.07
N THR A 858 80.49 -9.09 -18.48
CA THR A 858 79.89 -10.42 -17.99
C THR A 858 78.66 -10.50 -17.00
N SER A 859 77.73 -11.53 -16.90
CA SER A 859 77.06 -12.52 -17.84
C SER A 859 76.02 -13.59 -17.22
N THR A 860 74.79 -13.80 -17.78
CA THR A 860 73.97 -15.09 -18.01
C THR A 860 73.09 -15.92 -16.98
N THR A 861 72.36 -16.97 -17.45
CA THR A 861 71.20 -17.83 -16.90
C THR A 861 71.35 -19.39 -17.19
N PRO A 862 70.38 -20.39 -17.38
CA PRO A 862 68.90 -20.65 -17.17
C PRO A 862 68.47 -22.13 -16.71
N SER A 863 67.26 -22.69 -17.08
CA SER A 863 66.81 -24.16 -17.18
C SER A 863 66.05 -24.85 -15.97
N SER A 864 65.20 -25.94 -15.97
CA SER A 864 64.22 -26.73 -16.85
C SER A 864 63.58 -27.97 -16.04
N THR A 865 62.73 -29.01 -16.40
CA THR A 865 62.00 -29.61 -17.59
C THR A 865 60.99 -30.82 -17.28
N LYS A 866 59.72 -30.83 -17.82
CA LYS A 866 58.85 -31.88 -18.52
C LYS A 866 58.41 -33.34 -18.05
N LYS A 867 57.22 -33.79 -18.61
CA LYS A 867 56.65 -35.17 -19.00
C LYS A 867 55.74 -36.01 -18.04
N GLY A 868 54.78 -36.90 -18.48
CA GLY A 868 54.31 -37.39 -19.81
C GLY A 868 53.15 -38.46 -19.81
N ASP A 869 52.77 -39.04 -20.98
CA ASP A 869 51.45 -39.65 -21.41
C ASP A 869 51.14 -41.19 -21.20
N PHE A 870 49.85 -41.66 -21.40
CA PHE A 870 49.32 -42.71 -22.37
C PHE A 870 48.00 -43.54 -22.04
N LEU A 871 46.97 -43.49 -22.93
CA LEU A 871 46.04 -44.55 -23.52
C LEU A 871 44.99 -45.49 -22.79
N LYS A 872 43.69 -45.31 -23.17
CA LYS A 872 42.63 -46.23 -23.74
C LYS A 872 41.99 -47.51 -23.06
N THR A 873 40.68 -47.38 -22.70
CA THR A 873 39.44 -48.12 -23.16
C THR A 873 38.97 -49.55 -22.67
N PHE A 874 37.64 -49.69 -22.41
CA PHE A 874 36.63 -50.76 -22.80
C PHE A 874 35.81 -51.59 -21.73
N VAL A 875 34.48 -51.72 -21.96
CA VAL A 875 33.42 -52.68 -21.43
C VAL A 875 32.86 -52.41 -20.00
N THR A 876 31.59 -51.99 -19.71
CA THR A 876 30.18 -52.50 -19.88
C THR A 876 29.76 -53.72 -18.99
N LEU A 877 28.49 -54.05 -18.61
CA LEU A 877 27.15 -53.92 -19.26
C LEU A 877 25.93 -54.25 -18.28
N VAL A 878 24.69 -53.74 -18.54
CA VAL A 878 23.29 -54.16 -18.05
C VAL A 878 22.93 -53.90 -16.55
N SER A 879 21.71 -53.50 -16.11
CA SER A 879 20.30 -53.64 -16.59
C SER A 879 19.42 -52.40 -16.27
N LEU A 880 18.36 -51.95 -16.97
CA LEU A 880 17.22 -52.55 -17.76
C LEU A 880 16.20 -53.34 -16.88
N LEU A 881 14.85 -53.22 -16.97
CA LEU A 881 13.86 -52.68 -17.96
C LEU A 881 12.62 -52.06 -17.21
N THR A 882 11.92 -50.99 -17.66
CA THR A 882 10.82 -50.84 -18.70
C THR A 882 9.54 -51.73 -18.50
N ILE A 883 8.32 -51.45 -19.01
CA ILE A 883 7.76 -50.41 -19.90
C ILE A 883 6.22 -50.22 -19.75
N THR A 884 5.68 -49.22 -20.45
CA THR A 884 4.32 -48.62 -20.55
C THR A 884 3.12 -49.47 -21.05
N ALA A 885 1.92 -48.94 -20.74
CA ALA A 885 0.69 -48.82 -21.58
C ALA A 885 -0.23 -50.03 -21.93
N ILE A 886 -1.56 -49.81 -21.93
CA ILE A 886 -2.40 -49.60 -23.15
C ILE A 886 -3.88 -49.30 -22.80
N SER A 887 -4.53 -48.53 -23.68
CA SER A 887 -5.80 -47.81 -23.54
C SER A 887 -7.13 -48.61 -23.63
N LEU A 888 -8.20 -47.99 -23.11
CA LEU A 888 -9.65 -48.10 -23.43
C LEU A 888 -10.39 -49.48 -23.38
N VAL A 889 -11.63 -49.45 -22.88
CA VAL A 889 -12.90 -49.79 -23.61
C VAL A 889 -14.08 -50.15 -22.64
N ILE A 890 -15.10 -49.27 -22.59
CA ILE A 890 -16.54 -49.55 -22.36
C ILE A 890 -17.08 -49.94 -20.95
N SER A 891 -17.79 -48.96 -20.33
CA SER A 891 -19.16 -49.05 -19.75
C SER A 891 -19.43 -49.74 -18.39
N LYS A 892 -19.93 -48.91 -17.45
CA LYS A 892 -20.90 -49.18 -16.35
C LYS A 892 -20.33 -49.97 -15.13
N ARG A 893 -20.81 -49.74 -13.89
CA ARG A 893 -22.08 -49.13 -13.44
C ARG A 893 -22.06 -48.67 -11.97
N LYS A 894 -22.72 -47.54 -11.67
CA LYS A 894 -23.42 -47.14 -10.41
C LYS A 894 -23.06 -47.87 -9.09
N ARG A 895 -22.62 -47.10 -8.10
CA ARG A 895 -23.07 -47.04 -6.69
C ARG A 895 -21.95 -46.44 -5.82
N LYS A 896 -22.24 -45.70 -4.74
CA LYS A 896 -23.59 -45.35 -4.25
C LYS A 896 -24.38 -44.48 -5.25
#